data_AF-A0A3C2A387-F1
#
_entry.id   AF-A0A3C2A387-F1
#
_cell.length_a   1.000
_cell.length_b   1.000
_cell.length_c   1.000
_cell.angle_alpha   90.00
_cell.angle_beta   90.00
_cell.angle_gamma   90.00
#
_symmetry.space_group_name_H-M   'P 1'
#
loop_
_entity.id
_entity.type
_entity.pdbx_description
1 polymer ?
#
loop_
_entity_poly.entity_id
_entity_poly.type
_entity_poly.pdbx_seq_one_letter_code
_entity_poly.pdbx_strand_id
1 'polypeptide(L)'
;MQRILLLAVGFMISASLHAQDFMLTFDGVDDQVDVGADVGNGLRTIEMWFKLEEAIDPSLSNFVALASREVSRQDNTNEFGLSFQPDFVDNPGTLRFDVDGTQPYKSVYSDSNTWNADQWYHVAAVIDPEEGMMLFIDGIKQASTHPNTAATASVSNPTVLGSWGDGVGRYFKGSMENVNFSTQALYNNSFTPSCEANIATSSRGFWNFNEGTGSAALDASSNGFDGVVDGPIWENSTLCPASVLSDGVVTLNGTGDYIDLGTEVGNSVRTIEMWFKLEEAIDPSLSDFVTLASREISGQVNTNEFSLSFQPDFVINPGTLRFDVDGTQPFKSVYSNSNTWNADQWYHVAAVIDPTEGMMLFIDGIKQASTHPNTVATASVSNATLLGTWGGGADRYFQGSLEDVHFSSEALYTNSFTPACLDATKTNSTLGLWNFNEDSGNLAADSSGNGFDATLVGALRATDKVCINEPAPKGVVSFDGEDDYIDLGVEVGNGVRTIEMWFKLDSAIDPSLSDFVTLASREISDQDNTNEFALSFQPSGVDNPGTLRFDVDGTVPFKSVYSDSNTWNADQWYHVAAVIDPTEGMMLFIDGIKQASTHPNTDATASVSNATLLGTWGDGVGRYFQGSLEDVRFSSAALYATNFIPSCLDATATSSTLGLWNFNEATGTITYDSSGNGFDAILVSTLRSTGDVCPEMSQPEPEGVAVLDGINDYIDLGTEVGNGVRTIEMWFRLDEAVDSTLSDFVTLASREISGQDNTNEFALSFQPDFVDNPGTLRFDVDGTQPFKSVYSNSNTWNADQWYHVAAVIDPTEGMMLFIDGIKQASTHPNTEATASVSNAT
;
A
#
# COMPACT_ATOMS: atom_id res chain seq x y z
N MET A 1 31.49 32.66 -27.42
CA MET A 1 30.14 32.90 -27.97
C MET A 1 29.58 31.56 -28.38
N GLN A 2 29.01 30.82 -27.42
CA GLN A 2 28.39 29.52 -27.67
C GLN A 2 27.29 29.39 -26.62
N ARG A 3 26.04 29.48 -27.10
CA ARG A 3 24.83 29.31 -26.31
C ARG A 3 24.59 27.81 -26.16
N ILE A 4 24.45 27.32 -24.94
CA ILE A 4 23.87 26.00 -24.67
C ILE A 4 22.52 26.26 -23.99
N LEU A 5 21.51 25.65 -24.59
CA LEU A 5 20.09 25.74 -24.29
C LEU A 5 19.83 24.86 -23.06
N LEU A 6 19.31 25.42 -21.97
CA LEU A 6 18.79 24.64 -20.84
C LEU A 6 17.40 24.12 -21.25
N LEU A 7 17.25 22.80 -21.37
CA LEU A 7 15.95 22.14 -21.49
C LEU A 7 15.53 21.79 -20.05
N ALA A 8 14.52 22.48 -19.52
CA ALA A 8 13.87 22.09 -18.27
C ALA A 8 12.87 20.98 -18.60
N VAL A 9 13.15 19.76 -18.15
CA VAL A 9 12.20 18.65 -18.13
C VAL A 9 11.54 18.72 -16.75
N GLY A 10 10.30 19.17 -16.69
CA GLY A 10 9.49 19.06 -15.48
C GLY A 10 9.00 17.62 -15.37
N PHE A 11 9.50 16.89 -14.38
CA PHE A 11 8.85 15.66 -13.92
C PHE A 11 7.66 16.08 -13.03
N MET A 12 6.45 15.80 -13.48
CA MET A 12 5.32 15.66 -12.57
C MET A 12 5.43 14.26 -11.97
N ILE A 13 5.69 14.19 -10.67
CA ILE A 13 5.57 12.96 -9.89
C ILE A 13 4.18 13.03 -9.26
N SER A 14 3.28 12.17 -9.73
CA SER A 14 2.05 11.85 -9.02
C SER A 14 2.39 10.86 -7.91
N ALA A 15 2.51 11.34 -6.67
CA ALA A 15 2.57 10.48 -5.51
C ALA A 15 1.15 9.97 -5.20
N SER A 16 0.97 8.66 -5.27
CA SER A 16 -0.23 7.94 -4.81
C SER A 16 0.27 6.77 -3.96
N LEU A 17 0.63 7.08 -2.71
CA LEU A 17 0.74 6.10 -1.63
C LEU A 17 -0.55 6.19 -0.81
N HIS A 18 -1.14 5.04 -0.46
CA HIS A 18 -2.23 5.01 0.52
C HIS A 18 -1.68 5.49 1.88
N ALA A 19 -2.02 6.71 2.28
CA ALA A 19 -1.85 7.14 3.66
C ALA A 19 -3.16 6.87 4.41
N GLN A 20 -3.09 6.34 5.63
CA GLN A 20 -4.19 6.53 6.58
C GLN A 20 -4.48 8.04 6.66
N ASP A 21 -5.75 8.44 6.68
CA ASP A 21 -6.07 9.85 6.94
C ASP A 21 -5.66 10.17 8.38
N PHE A 22 -4.91 11.25 8.57
CA PHE A 22 -4.43 11.71 9.87
C PHE A 22 -5.03 13.08 10.16
N MET A 23 -5.12 13.40 11.45
CA MET A 23 -5.56 14.70 11.95
C MET A 23 -4.50 15.24 12.92
N LEU A 24 -4.49 16.56 13.13
CA LEU A 24 -3.71 17.16 14.22
C LEU A 24 -4.58 17.33 15.46
N THR A 25 -4.11 16.85 16.60
CA THR A 25 -4.74 17.02 17.92
C THR A 25 -3.94 18.03 18.75
N PHE A 26 -4.63 19.06 19.22
CA PHE A 26 -4.12 20.20 19.98
C PHE A 26 -4.52 20.07 21.46
N ASP A 27 -3.60 20.37 22.37
CA ASP A 27 -3.73 20.13 23.82
C ASP A 27 -4.35 21.28 24.64
N GLY A 28 -4.55 22.44 24.01
CA GLY A 28 -5.11 23.64 24.63
C GLY A 28 -4.14 24.45 25.51
N VAL A 29 -2.83 24.21 25.42
CA VAL A 29 -1.81 24.83 26.26
C VAL A 29 -0.84 25.70 25.49
N ASP A 30 -0.14 25.16 24.49
CA ASP A 30 0.82 25.90 23.67
C ASP A 30 0.82 25.53 22.17
N ASP A 31 -0.01 24.57 21.80
CA ASP A 31 -0.11 24.01 20.46
C ASP A 31 -0.54 24.99 19.36
N GLN A 32 0.21 25.01 18.25
CA GLN A 32 -0.10 25.80 17.05
C GLN A 32 0.49 25.21 15.76
N VAL A 33 -0.03 25.66 14.61
CA VAL A 33 0.60 25.46 13.29
C VAL A 33 0.79 26.82 12.61
N ASP A 34 2.03 27.21 12.32
CA ASP A 34 2.36 28.44 11.58
C ASP A 34 2.44 28.15 10.08
N VAL A 35 1.41 28.56 9.32
CA VAL A 35 1.30 28.36 7.86
C VAL A 35 1.84 29.55 7.06
N GLY A 36 2.58 30.44 7.70
CA GLY A 36 3.24 31.58 7.09
C GLY A 36 2.35 32.80 6.88
N ALA A 37 2.99 33.93 6.58
CA ALA A 37 2.29 35.22 6.43
C ALA A 37 1.54 35.33 5.10
N ASP A 38 2.14 34.78 4.03
CA ASP A 38 1.68 35.00 2.66
C ASP A 38 0.43 34.21 2.29
N VAL A 39 0.14 33.11 2.99
CA VAL A 39 -1.06 32.29 2.75
C VAL A 39 -2.33 33.03 3.17
N GLY A 40 -2.26 33.87 4.21
CA GLY A 40 -3.39 34.65 4.69
C GLY A 40 -3.81 35.80 3.77
N ASN A 41 -3.05 36.12 2.71
CA ASN A 41 -3.25 37.34 1.90
C ASN A 41 -4.39 37.18 0.88
N GLY A 42 -5.39 38.07 0.93
CA GLY A 42 -6.46 38.11 -0.08
C GLY A 42 -7.42 36.92 -0.02
N LEU A 43 -7.57 36.31 1.16
CA LEU A 43 -8.50 35.23 1.41
C LEU A 43 -9.94 35.72 1.35
N ARG A 44 -10.80 34.84 0.84
CA ARG A 44 -12.24 35.00 0.79
C ARG A 44 -12.97 33.81 1.39
N THR A 45 -12.35 32.64 1.52
CA THR A 45 -12.90 31.53 2.28
C THR A 45 -11.82 30.94 3.18
N ILE A 46 -12.17 30.70 4.43
CA ILE A 46 -11.42 29.86 5.37
C ILE A 46 -12.38 28.76 5.80
N GLU A 47 -12.04 27.51 5.53
CA GLU A 47 -12.85 26.37 5.97
C GLU A 47 -11.98 25.25 6.56
N MET A 48 -12.57 24.46 7.45
CA MET A 48 -11.91 23.34 8.12
C MET A 48 -12.93 22.42 8.79
N TRP A 49 -12.51 21.19 9.04
CA TRP A 49 -13.14 20.32 10.03
C TRP A 49 -12.43 20.47 11.38
N PHE A 50 -13.21 20.51 12.47
CA PHE A 50 -12.67 20.51 13.82
C PHE A 50 -13.54 19.66 14.76
N LYS A 51 -12.91 19.06 15.77
CA LYS A 51 -13.55 18.29 16.83
C LYS A 51 -13.07 18.81 18.18
N LEU A 52 -13.98 19.23 19.03
CA LEU A 52 -13.64 19.74 20.36
C LEU A 52 -13.36 18.58 21.33
N GLU A 53 -12.30 18.67 22.13
CA GLU A 53 -12.11 17.73 23.27
C GLU A 53 -12.97 18.14 24.47
N GLU A 54 -13.24 19.44 24.63
CA GLU A 54 -14.06 19.99 25.70
C GLU A 54 -15.23 20.79 25.15
N ALA A 55 -16.42 20.59 25.74
CA ALA A 55 -17.62 21.29 25.32
C ALA A 55 -17.49 22.80 25.58
N ILE A 56 -17.98 23.61 24.64
CA ILE A 56 -18.00 25.07 24.75
C ILE A 56 -19.42 25.53 25.05
N ASP A 57 -19.57 26.43 26.01
CA ASP A 57 -20.84 27.08 26.34
C ASP A 57 -20.62 28.57 26.70
N PRO A 58 -21.68 29.36 27.01
CA PRO A 58 -21.55 30.78 27.34
C PRO A 58 -20.75 31.12 28.61
N SER A 59 -20.25 30.13 29.36
CA SER A 59 -19.36 30.30 30.52
C SER A 59 -17.87 30.23 30.18
N LEU A 60 -17.53 30.05 28.90
CA LEU A 60 -16.16 30.01 28.41
C LEU A 60 -15.34 31.21 28.94
N SER A 61 -14.22 30.95 29.62
CA SER A 61 -13.47 31.99 30.33
C SER A 61 -12.40 32.71 29.50
N ASN A 62 -12.04 32.18 28.33
CA ASN A 62 -11.08 32.80 27.41
C ASN A 62 -11.41 32.47 25.95
N PHE A 63 -10.82 33.19 25.00
CA PHE A 63 -10.97 32.86 23.58
C PHE A 63 -10.36 31.48 23.28
N VAL A 64 -11.01 30.71 22.40
CA VAL A 64 -10.48 29.45 21.85
C VAL A 64 -10.38 29.64 20.34
N ALA A 65 -9.16 29.64 19.81
CA ALA A 65 -8.88 30.08 18.44
C ALA A 65 -8.66 28.89 17.50
N LEU A 66 -9.40 28.82 16.38
CA LEU A 66 -9.19 27.84 15.34
C LEU A 66 -8.13 28.32 14.33
N ALA A 67 -8.26 29.56 13.87
CA ALA A 67 -7.29 30.20 12.98
C ALA A 67 -7.23 31.70 13.25
N SER A 68 -6.04 32.29 13.19
CA SER A 68 -5.87 33.73 13.36
C SER A 68 -4.68 34.28 12.58
N ARG A 69 -4.72 35.58 12.31
CA ARG A 69 -3.56 36.33 11.83
C ARG A 69 -3.53 37.70 12.48
N GLU A 70 -2.38 38.08 13.01
CA GLU A 70 -2.20 39.34 13.73
C GLU A 70 -1.72 40.49 12.83
N VAL A 71 -2.09 41.73 13.17
CA VAL A 71 -1.43 42.95 12.65
C VAL A 71 -0.30 43.40 13.59
N SER A 72 -0.47 43.21 14.90
CA SER A 72 0.53 43.53 15.93
C SER A 72 0.41 42.56 17.11
N ARG A 73 1.43 41.71 17.28
CA ARG A 73 1.55 40.81 18.45
C ARG A 73 1.67 41.57 19.78
N GLN A 74 2.10 42.83 19.78
CA GLN A 74 2.25 43.61 21.01
C GLN A 74 0.93 44.26 21.46
N ASP A 75 0.03 44.53 20.53
CA ASP A 75 -1.24 45.22 20.79
C ASP A 75 -2.45 44.26 20.71
N ASN A 76 -2.22 42.97 20.42
CA ASN A 76 -3.25 41.94 20.22
C ASN A 76 -4.37 42.38 19.26
N THR A 77 -3.99 43.03 18.17
CA THR A 77 -4.92 43.41 17.11
C THR A 77 -4.77 42.45 15.96
N ASN A 78 -5.84 41.70 15.68
CA ASN A 78 -5.89 40.75 14.59
C ASN A 78 -6.29 41.40 13.25
N GLU A 79 -5.74 40.83 12.18
CA GLU A 79 -6.16 41.09 10.82
C GLU A 79 -7.35 40.20 10.46
N PHE A 80 -7.36 38.93 10.87
CA PHE A 80 -8.57 38.13 10.96
C PHE A 80 -8.49 37.17 12.15
N GLY A 81 -9.65 36.71 12.61
CA GLY A 81 -9.77 35.68 13.64
C GLY A 81 -10.99 34.79 13.42
N LEU A 82 -10.82 33.49 13.64
CA LEU A 82 -11.88 32.50 13.75
C LEU A 82 -11.80 31.85 15.14
N SER A 83 -12.70 32.23 16.05
CA SER A 83 -12.59 31.84 17.47
C SER A 83 -13.91 31.81 18.22
N PHE A 84 -13.98 30.98 19.27
CA PHE A 84 -15.07 31.00 20.23
C PHE A 84 -14.95 32.17 21.21
N GLN A 85 -16.09 32.78 21.53
CA GLN A 85 -16.15 34.00 22.35
C GLN A 85 -16.30 33.70 23.85
N PRO A 86 -15.53 34.36 24.74
CA PRO A 86 -15.65 34.18 26.19
C PRO A 86 -16.81 34.98 26.83
N ASP A 87 -17.08 34.71 28.10
CA ASP A 87 -18.16 35.27 28.93
C ASP A 87 -18.07 36.79 29.18
N PHE A 88 -16.90 37.39 28.96
CA PHE A 88 -16.66 38.82 29.16
C PHE A 88 -16.83 39.67 27.89
N VAL A 89 -17.19 39.07 26.75
CA VAL A 89 -17.53 39.78 25.49
C VAL A 89 -18.97 39.52 25.06
N ASP A 90 -19.42 40.23 24.03
CA ASP A 90 -20.74 40.02 23.45
C ASP A 90 -20.82 38.65 22.74
N ASN A 91 -22.00 38.01 22.80
CA ASN A 91 -22.28 36.68 22.23
C ASN A 91 -21.38 35.53 22.74
N PRO A 92 -21.26 35.35 24.07
CA PRO A 92 -20.41 34.30 24.63
C PRO A 92 -20.82 32.89 24.17
N GLY A 93 -19.84 32.03 23.93
CA GLY A 93 -19.98 30.66 23.43
C GLY A 93 -20.18 30.53 21.91
N THR A 94 -20.41 31.63 21.18
CA THR A 94 -20.53 31.60 19.71
C THR A 94 -19.17 31.51 19.03
N LEU A 95 -19.11 30.83 17.88
CA LEU A 95 -17.98 30.89 16.97
C LEU A 95 -18.08 32.19 16.15
N ARG A 96 -17.04 33.01 16.21
CA ARG A 96 -16.96 34.30 15.53
C ARG A 96 -15.90 34.24 14.44
N PHE A 97 -16.26 34.73 13.26
CA PHE A 97 -15.29 35.13 12.24
C PHE A 97 -15.24 36.66 12.16
N ASP A 98 -14.05 37.23 12.27
CA ASP A 98 -13.84 38.67 12.15
C ASP A 98 -12.65 39.04 11.28
N VAL A 99 -12.75 40.22 10.64
CA VAL A 99 -11.71 40.80 9.79
C VAL A 99 -11.48 42.24 10.22
N ASP A 100 -10.22 42.64 10.39
CA ASP A 100 -9.82 43.93 10.94
C ASP A 100 -10.50 44.16 12.29
N GLY A 101 -10.01 43.48 13.33
CA GLY A 101 -10.59 43.40 14.68
C GLY A 101 -10.54 44.71 15.47
N THR A 102 -10.57 45.85 14.79
CA THR A 102 -10.72 47.18 15.34
C THR A 102 -12.18 47.62 15.34
N GLN A 103 -12.57 48.51 16.26
CA GLN A 103 -13.93 49.01 16.35
C GLN A 103 -14.21 50.06 15.24
N PRO A 104 -15.36 50.00 14.53
CA PRO A 104 -16.43 49.01 14.64
C PRO A 104 -16.06 47.64 14.04
N TYR A 105 -16.27 46.57 14.80
CA TYR A 105 -15.87 45.21 14.38
C TYR A 105 -16.63 44.76 13.13
N LYS A 106 -15.90 44.18 12.17
CA LYS A 106 -16.48 43.50 11.01
C LYS A 106 -16.52 42.01 11.33
N SER A 107 -17.67 41.53 11.79
CA SER A 107 -17.78 40.16 12.33
C SER A 107 -19.11 39.51 12.04
N VAL A 108 -19.08 38.19 11.96
CA VAL A 108 -20.24 37.31 11.90
C VAL A 108 -20.12 36.23 12.97
N TYR A 109 -21.26 35.72 13.42
CA TYR A 109 -21.35 34.79 14.55
C TYR A 109 -22.19 33.56 14.15
N SER A 110 -21.89 32.43 14.76
CA SER A 110 -22.76 31.26 14.72
C SER A 110 -24.09 31.52 15.44
N ASP A 111 -25.14 30.84 15.00
CA ASP A 111 -26.46 30.84 15.66
C ASP A 111 -26.41 30.04 16.97
N SER A 112 -25.56 29.01 17.03
CA SER A 112 -25.26 28.23 18.23
C SER A 112 -24.25 28.93 19.13
N ASN A 113 -24.47 28.86 20.44
CA ASN A 113 -23.52 29.30 21.48
C ASN A 113 -23.15 28.17 22.45
N THR A 114 -23.44 26.93 22.07
CA THR A 114 -23.12 25.70 22.80
C THR A 114 -22.67 24.63 21.82
N TRP A 115 -21.60 23.91 22.15
CA TRP A 115 -20.93 22.95 21.28
C TRP A 115 -20.54 21.72 22.09
N ASN A 116 -20.90 20.54 21.58
CA ASN A 116 -20.55 19.28 22.24
C ASN A 116 -19.09 18.90 21.97
N ALA A 117 -18.45 18.30 22.98
CA ALA A 117 -17.18 17.59 22.80
C ALA A 117 -17.36 16.31 21.96
N ASP A 118 -16.25 15.79 21.45
CA ASP A 118 -16.12 14.52 20.74
C ASP A 118 -17.01 14.40 19.48
N GLN A 119 -17.38 15.55 18.90
CA GLN A 119 -18.15 15.64 17.67
C GLN A 119 -17.40 16.48 16.65
N TRP A 120 -17.28 15.98 15.42
CA TRP A 120 -16.80 16.75 14.28
C TRP A 120 -17.82 17.81 13.86
N TYR A 121 -17.33 19.01 13.61
CA TYR A 121 -18.05 20.12 12.99
C TYR A 121 -17.27 20.59 11.77
N HIS A 122 -17.99 21.01 10.73
CA HIS A 122 -17.40 21.78 9.63
C HIS A 122 -17.70 23.26 9.82
N VAL A 123 -16.72 24.12 9.57
CA VAL A 123 -16.92 25.56 9.48
C VAL A 123 -16.41 26.09 8.15
N ALA A 124 -17.18 27.00 7.53
CA ALA A 124 -16.71 27.86 6.45
C ALA A 124 -17.01 29.33 6.75
N ALA A 125 -15.96 30.14 6.82
CA ALA A 125 -16.00 31.59 6.96
C ALA A 125 -15.76 32.25 5.60
N VAL A 126 -16.76 32.97 5.08
CA VAL A 126 -16.75 33.47 3.69
C VAL A 126 -16.85 34.99 3.65
N ILE A 127 -16.09 35.63 2.76
CA ILE A 127 -16.17 37.05 2.38
C ILE A 127 -16.56 37.14 0.89
N ASP A 128 -17.86 37.18 0.64
CA ASP A 128 -18.40 37.29 -0.70
C ASP A 128 -18.19 38.71 -1.27
N PRO A 129 -17.78 38.86 -2.55
CA PRO A 129 -17.56 40.16 -3.16
C PRO A 129 -18.81 41.02 -3.32
N GLU A 130 -20.01 40.44 -3.22
CA GLU A 130 -21.31 41.09 -3.37
C GLU A 130 -22.16 41.03 -2.10
N GLU A 131 -22.28 39.86 -1.46
CA GLU A 131 -23.14 39.62 -0.28
C GLU A 131 -22.47 39.96 1.06
N GLY A 132 -21.14 40.07 1.09
CA GLY A 132 -20.36 40.36 2.30
C GLY A 132 -19.96 39.12 3.10
N MET A 133 -19.74 39.28 4.40
CA MET A 133 -19.27 38.20 5.28
C MET A 133 -20.42 37.28 5.71
N MET A 134 -20.15 35.98 5.71
CA MET A 134 -21.04 34.90 6.09
C MET A 134 -20.28 33.80 6.86
N LEU A 135 -21.00 33.04 7.67
CA LEU A 135 -20.50 31.85 8.35
C LEU A 135 -21.42 30.67 8.03
N PHE A 136 -20.84 29.48 7.88
CA PHE A 136 -21.54 28.22 7.69
C PHE A 136 -21.04 27.23 8.72
N ILE A 137 -21.96 26.50 9.38
CA ILE A 137 -21.65 25.43 10.32
C ILE A 137 -22.32 24.17 9.81
N ASP A 138 -21.56 23.09 9.63
CA ASP A 138 -22.01 21.84 9.00
C ASP A 138 -22.70 22.10 7.65
N GLY A 139 -22.16 23.07 6.90
CA GLY A 139 -22.69 23.53 5.61
C GLY A 139 -23.96 24.37 5.69
N ILE A 140 -24.52 24.62 6.89
CA ILE A 140 -25.73 25.45 7.07
C ILE A 140 -25.34 26.92 7.28
N LYS A 141 -25.85 27.81 6.40
CA LYS A 141 -25.67 29.27 6.49
C LYS A 141 -26.25 29.82 7.79
N GLN A 142 -25.43 30.52 8.57
CA GLN A 142 -25.84 31.15 9.83
C GLN A 142 -26.58 32.47 9.59
N ALA A 143 -27.41 32.92 10.54
CA ALA A 143 -28.25 34.11 10.37
C ALA A 143 -27.45 35.43 10.40
N SER A 144 -26.30 35.46 11.06
CA SER A 144 -25.46 36.65 11.15
C SER A 144 -24.70 36.92 9.85
N THR A 145 -24.85 38.14 9.30
CA THR A 145 -24.12 38.61 8.11
C THR A 145 -23.52 40.00 8.35
N HIS A 146 -22.43 40.34 7.66
CA HIS A 146 -21.84 41.69 7.72
C HIS A 146 -21.51 42.23 6.31
N PRO A 147 -21.79 43.50 5.96
CA PRO A 147 -21.67 44.03 4.59
C PRO A 147 -20.23 44.21 4.08
N ASN A 148 -19.22 43.66 4.76
CA ASN A 148 -17.82 43.81 4.33
C ASN A 148 -17.53 42.84 3.17
N THR A 149 -17.13 43.37 2.02
CA THR A 149 -16.80 42.60 0.81
C THR A 149 -15.29 42.55 0.50
N ALA A 150 -14.50 43.26 1.30
CA ALA A 150 -13.04 43.31 1.15
C ALA A 150 -12.41 42.03 1.69
N ALA A 151 -11.66 41.33 0.84
CA ALA A 151 -10.82 40.19 1.21
C ALA A 151 -9.79 40.58 2.29
N THR A 152 -9.19 39.58 2.93
CA THR A 152 -8.15 39.81 3.94
C THR A 152 -6.97 40.60 3.35
N ALA A 153 -6.37 41.46 4.18
CA ALA A 153 -5.29 42.35 3.80
C ALA A 153 -3.97 41.61 3.55
N SER A 154 -2.96 42.33 3.04
CA SER A 154 -1.59 41.82 3.00
C SER A 154 -0.83 42.24 4.25
N VAL A 155 -0.45 41.27 5.08
CA VAL A 155 0.26 41.50 6.35
C VAL A 155 1.45 40.55 6.45
N SER A 156 2.54 41.01 7.05
CA SER A 156 3.80 40.27 7.18
C SER A 156 3.87 39.33 8.39
N ASN A 157 2.84 39.34 9.23
CA ASN A 157 2.74 38.47 10.39
C ASN A 157 2.19 37.10 9.97
N PRO A 158 2.63 36.04 10.63
CA PRO A 158 2.22 34.68 10.30
C PRO A 158 0.73 34.47 10.53
N THR A 159 0.18 33.58 9.72
CA THR A 159 -1.13 32.99 9.92
C THR A 159 -0.95 31.72 10.74
N VAL A 160 -1.69 31.57 11.82
CA VAL A 160 -1.56 30.43 12.73
C VAL A 160 -2.89 29.69 12.90
N LEU A 161 -2.81 28.37 13.00
CA LEU A 161 -3.90 27.48 13.41
C LEU A 161 -3.73 27.11 14.88
N GLY A 162 -4.83 26.95 15.60
CA GLY A 162 -4.86 26.50 16.99
C GLY A 162 -4.51 27.54 18.06
N SER A 163 -4.00 28.72 17.68
CA SER A 163 -3.63 29.78 18.63
C SER A 163 -4.04 31.19 18.19
N TRP A 164 -4.11 32.11 19.16
CA TRP A 164 -4.29 33.55 18.92
C TRP A 164 -3.33 34.38 19.79
N GLY A 165 -2.48 35.18 19.15
CA GLY A 165 -1.84 36.35 19.76
C GLY A 165 -0.42 36.10 20.24
N ASP A 166 -0.11 36.47 21.49
CA ASP A 166 1.15 36.18 22.18
C ASP A 166 1.17 34.79 22.86
N GLY A 167 0.14 33.97 22.63
CA GLY A 167 0.06 32.62 23.17
C GLY A 167 -0.23 32.57 24.68
N VAL A 168 -0.83 33.60 25.29
CA VAL A 168 -1.21 33.48 26.71
C VAL A 168 -2.69 33.09 26.85
N GLY A 169 -2.93 31.78 26.84
CA GLY A 169 -4.19 31.15 27.24
C GLY A 169 -5.32 31.17 26.21
N ARG A 170 -5.01 31.32 24.91
CA ARG A 170 -5.99 31.35 23.81
C ARG A 170 -5.74 30.23 22.80
N TYR A 171 -5.79 29.00 23.28
CA TYR A 171 -5.41 27.81 22.52
C TYR A 171 -6.62 26.92 22.25
N PHE A 172 -6.57 26.23 21.11
CA PHE A 172 -7.52 25.20 20.76
C PHE A 172 -7.17 23.89 21.48
N LYS A 173 -8.20 23.23 22.01
CA LYS A 173 -8.11 21.90 22.58
C LYS A 173 -9.05 20.96 21.84
N GLY A 174 -8.49 20.06 21.04
CA GLY A 174 -9.25 19.19 20.13
C GLY A 174 -8.51 18.89 18.84
N SER A 175 -9.19 18.28 17.87
CA SER A 175 -8.59 17.86 16.60
C SER A 175 -9.02 18.77 15.44
N MET A 176 -8.17 18.94 14.43
CA MET A 176 -8.48 19.62 13.17
C MET A 176 -8.05 18.79 11.96
N GLU A 177 -8.75 18.97 10.84
CA GLU A 177 -8.47 18.30 9.56
C GLU A 177 -9.02 19.09 8.37
N ASN A 178 -8.45 18.85 7.18
CA ASN A 178 -8.92 19.40 5.90
C ASN A 178 -9.10 20.94 5.93
N VAL A 179 -8.04 21.65 6.34
CA VAL A 179 -8.01 23.11 6.42
C VAL A 179 -7.74 23.69 5.04
N ASN A 180 -8.66 24.53 4.54
CA ASN A 180 -8.55 25.17 3.24
C ASN A 180 -8.69 26.69 3.33
N PHE A 181 -7.69 27.40 2.81
CA PHE A 181 -7.72 28.84 2.63
C PHE A 181 -7.83 29.16 1.15
N SER A 182 -8.93 29.79 0.73
CA SER A 182 -9.19 30.12 -0.69
C SER A 182 -9.27 31.62 -0.95
N THR A 183 -8.79 32.02 -2.14
CA THR A 183 -8.92 33.39 -2.66
C THR A 183 -10.29 33.68 -3.29
N GLN A 184 -11.17 32.69 -3.39
CA GLN A 184 -12.53 32.83 -3.87
C GLN A 184 -13.54 32.63 -2.74
N ALA A 185 -14.72 33.25 -2.89
CA ALA A 185 -15.86 32.95 -2.05
C ALA A 185 -16.51 31.66 -2.59
N LEU A 186 -16.34 30.55 -1.87
CA LEU A 186 -16.77 29.22 -2.34
C LEU A 186 -18.28 29.01 -2.16
N TYR A 187 -18.88 29.66 -1.16
CA TYR A 187 -20.26 29.40 -0.76
C TYR A 187 -21.05 30.69 -0.54
N ASN A 188 -22.25 30.76 -1.13
CA ASN A 188 -23.25 31.80 -0.86
C ASN A 188 -24.59 31.23 -0.35
N ASN A 189 -24.78 29.91 -0.47
CA ASN A 189 -25.93 29.16 0.01
C ASN A 189 -25.45 27.95 0.82
N SER A 190 -26.34 27.36 1.62
CA SER A 190 -26.02 26.13 2.36
C SER A 190 -25.59 25.00 1.42
N PHE A 191 -24.70 24.15 1.89
CA PHE A 191 -24.09 23.04 1.16
C PHE A 191 -23.95 21.81 2.07
N THR A 192 -23.49 20.69 1.52
CA THR A 192 -23.10 19.51 2.29
C THR A 192 -21.57 19.46 2.31
N PRO A 193 -20.91 19.62 3.47
CA PRO A 193 -19.46 19.51 3.55
C PRO A 193 -19.03 18.07 3.26
N SER A 194 -18.01 17.90 2.42
CA SER A 194 -17.35 16.60 2.26
C SER A 194 -16.42 16.36 3.44
N CYS A 195 -16.40 15.14 3.97
CA CYS A 195 -15.38 14.74 4.95
C CYS A 195 -14.01 14.54 4.26
N GLU A 196 -14.01 14.26 2.95
CA GLU A 196 -12.81 14.06 2.13
C GLU A 196 -12.17 15.38 1.68
N ALA A 197 -10.86 15.33 1.42
CA ALA A 197 -10.09 16.46 0.93
C ALA A 197 -10.54 16.90 -0.47
N ASN A 198 -10.97 18.17 -0.60
CA ASN A 198 -11.30 18.78 -1.90
C ASN A 198 -10.43 20.02 -2.14
N ILE A 199 -9.44 19.88 -3.02
CA ILE A 199 -8.51 20.95 -3.36
C ILE A 199 -9.05 21.71 -4.58
N ALA A 200 -9.62 22.89 -4.33
CA ALA A 200 -10.06 23.76 -5.41
C ALA A 200 -8.86 24.45 -6.07
N THR A 201 -8.93 24.74 -7.37
CA THR A 201 -7.91 25.58 -8.06
C THR A 201 -7.78 26.99 -7.48
N SER A 202 -8.74 27.43 -6.67
CA SER A 202 -8.73 28.71 -5.94
C SER A 202 -8.11 28.61 -4.55
N SER A 203 -7.84 27.39 -4.06
CA SER A 203 -7.13 27.11 -2.81
C SER A 203 -5.74 27.72 -2.89
N ARG A 204 -5.47 28.58 -1.91
CA ARG A 204 -4.19 29.24 -1.71
C ARG A 204 -3.28 28.40 -0.83
N GLY A 205 -3.84 27.72 0.17
CA GLY A 205 -3.19 26.72 0.99
C GLY A 205 -4.22 25.67 1.39
N PHE A 206 -3.82 24.40 1.36
CA PHE A 206 -4.67 23.29 1.79
C PHE A 206 -3.85 22.29 2.59
N TRP A 207 -4.30 21.95 3.80
CA TRP A 207 -3.66 20.98 4.69
C TRP A 207 -4.69 19.91 5.08
N ASN A 208 -4.54 18.70 4.54
CA ASN A 208 -5.31 17.53 5.00
C ASN A 208 -4.77 16.96 6.30
N PHE A 209 -3.49 17.22 6.62
CA PHE A 209 -2.76 16.65 7.75
C PHE A 209 -2.47 15.15 7.61
N ASN A 210 -2.33 14.64 6.38
CA ASN A 210 -2.06 13.22 6.12
C ASN A 210 -0.57 12.83 6.23
N GLU A 211 0.30 13.73 6.68
CA GLU A 211 1.73 13.43 6.89
C GLU A 211 1.96 12.43 8.03
N GLY A 212 1.06 12.41 9.01
CA GLY A 212 1.02 11.43 10.10
C GLY A 212 2.17 11.49 11.11
N THR A 213 3.24 12.24 10.83
CA THR A 213 4.40 12.46 11.71
C THR A 213 5.14 13.73 11.31
N GLY A 214 6.10 14.16 12.13
CA GLY A 214 7.01 15.28 11.81
C GLY A 214 6.53 16.65 12.31
N SER A 215 7.28 17.70 11.93
CA SER A 215 7.05 19.09 12.36
C SER A 215 6.55 20.00 11.22
N ALA A 216 6.13 19.42 10.10
CA ALA A 216 5.61 20.14 8.95
C ALA A 216 4.21 19.65 8.57
N ALA A 217 3.30 20.57 8.31
CA ALA A 217 2.02 20.31 7.67
C ALA A 217 2.14 20.74 6.19
N LEU A 218 2.18 19.79 5.25
CA LEU A 218 2.48 20.11 3.86
C LEU A 218 1.27 20.71 3.16
N ASP A 219 1.52 21.72 2.33
CA ASP A 219 0.48 22.36 1.52
C ASP A 219 0.19 21.53 0.27
N ALA A 220 -0.89 20.76 0.32
CA ALA A 220 -1.34 19.92 -0.80
C ALA A 220 -1.88 20.73 -1.98
N SER A 221 -2.09 22.06 -1.84
CA SER A 221 -2.54 22.91 -2.95
C SER A 221 -1.45 23.19 -3.99
N SER A 222 -0.23 22.65 -3.82
CA SER A 222 0.96 22.85 -4.66
C SER A 222 1.48 24.30 -4.73
N ASN A 223 1.02 25.17 -3.81
CA ASN A 223 1.44 26.57 -3.75
C ASN A 223 2.62 26.81 -2.80
N GLY A 224 3.04 25.80 -2.04
CA GLY A 224 4.25 25.80 -1.21
C GLY A 224 4.11 26.56 0.10
N PHE A 225 2.91 26.59 0.68
CA PHE A 225 2.66 27.15 2.01
C PHE A 225 2.71 26.08 3.10
N ASP A 226 3.78 25.28 3.15
CA ASP A 226 3.95 24.28 4.20
C ASP A 226 3.98 24.96 5.58
N GLY A 227 3.18 24.44 6.50
CA GLY A 227 3.08 24.91 7.87
C GLY A 227 4.11 24.28 8.78
N VAL A 228 4.51 25.00 9.83
CA VAL A 228 5.35 24.48 10.91
C VAL A 228 4.44 24.06 12.07
N VAL A 229 4.44 22.77 12.39
CA VAL A 229 3.71 22.18 13.52
C VAL A 229 4.55 22.33 14.78
N ASP A 230 4.01 23.03 15.78
CA ASP A 230 4.66 23.37 17.05
C ASP A 230 3.73 23.01 18.21
N GLY A 231 3.85 21.77 18.71
CA GLY A 231 3.04 21.24 19.81
C GLY A 231 2.05 20.12 19.41
N PRO A 232 1.11 20.35 18.46
CA PRO A 232 0.08 19.38 18.10
C PRO A 232 0.66 18.02 17.73
N ILE A 233 -0.04 16.96 18.10
CA ILE A 233 0.33 15.58 17.77
C ILE A 233 -0.53 15.04 16.62
N TRP A 234 0.07 14.18 15.81
CA TRP A 234 -0.61 13.47 14.74
C TRP A 234 -1.37 12.28 15.30
N GLU A 235 -2.65 12.13 14.94
CA GLU A 235 -3.48 11.00 15.32
C GLU A 235 -4.28 10.49 14.11
N ASN A 236 -4.68 9.23 14.14
CA ASN A 236 -5.53 8.67 13.09
C ASN A 236 -6.85 9.44 13.02
N SER A 237 -7.21 9.87 11.81
CA SER A 237 -8.46 10.56 11.59
C SER A 237 -9.65 9.67 11.91
N THR A 238 -10.66 10.30 12.48
CA THR A 238 -12.00 9.73 12.68
C THR A 238 -13.06 10.47 11.88
N LEU A 239 -12.64 11.45 11.07
CA LEU A 239 -13.53 12.30 10.28
C LEU A 239 -14.22 11.49 9.17
N CYS A 240 -13.46 10.64 8.49
CA CYS A 240 -13.95 9.64 7.54
C CYS A 240 -13.55 8.23 8.03
N PRO A 241 -14.31 7.59 8.94
CA PRO A 241 -13.95 6.25 9.42
C PRO A 241 -13.91 5.26 8.25
N ALA A 242 -12.93 4.35 8.22
CA ALA A 242 -12.74 3.31 7.19
C ALA A 242 -13.97 2.41 6.90
N SER A 243 -15.06 2.57 7.66
CA SER A 243 -16.38 1.97 7.41
C SER A 243 -17.20 2.66 6.31
N VAL A 244 -16.66 3.65 5.59
CA VAL A 244 -17.33 4.32 4.45
C VAL A 244 -16.92 3.74 3.08
N LEU A 245 -15.98 2.79 3.03
CA LEU A 245 -15.64 2.03 1.80
C LEU A 245 -16.72 0.98 1.42
N SER A 246 -17.99 1.37 1.49
CA SER A 246 -19.04 0.62 0.82
C SER A 246 -19.44 1.44 -0.41
N ASP A 247 -18.80 1.14 -1.53
CA ASP A 247 -19.08 1.83 -2.78
C ASP A 247 -20.46 1.42 -3.27
N GLY A 248 -21.12 2.36 -3.94
CA GLY A 248 -22.33 2.07 -4.68
C GLY A 248 -21.99 1.14 -5.81
N VAL A 249 -22.65 -0.02 -5.86
CA VAL A 249 -22.45 -0.99 -6.94
C VAL A 249 -23.77 -1.27 -7.63
N VAL A 250 -23.72 -1.72 -8.88
CA VAL A 250 -24.90 -2.23 -9.58
C VAL A 250 -24.82 -3.74 -9.70
N THR A 251 -25.86 -4.42 -9.22
CA THR A 251 -26.05 -5.86 -9.27
C THR A 251 -26.97 -6.24 -10.44
N LEU A 252 -26.60 -7.31 -11.15
CA LEU A 252 -27.31 -7.88 -12.29
C LEU A 252 -27.59 -9.35 -12.02
N ASN A 253 -28.81 -9.81 -12.29
CA ASN A 253 -29.29 -11.14 -11.90
C ASN A 253 -29.10 -12.24 -12.97
N GLY A 254 -28.35 -11.98 -14.05
CA GLY A 254 -28.15 -12.95 -15.14
C GLY A 254 -29.38 -13.21 -16.03
N THR A 255 -30.48 -12.45 -15.86
CA THR A 255 -31.73 -12.63 -16.62
C THR A 255 -32.40 -11.29 -16.95
N GLY A 256 -32.12 -10.74 -18.13
CA GLY A 256 -32.81 -9.55 -18.63
C GLY A 256 -32.32 -8.22 -18.06
N ASP A 257 -31.38 -8.26 -17.11
CA ASP A 257 -30.76 -7.09 -16.50
C ASP A 257 -29.64 -6.55 -17.41
N TYR A 258 -29.59 -5.24 -17.60
CA TYR A 258 -28.49 -4.55 -18.29
C TYR A 258 -28.45 -3.06 -17.97
N ILE A 259 -27.35 -2.41 -18.35
CA ILE A 259 -27.15 -0.96 -18.23
C ILE A 259 -26.96 -0.37 -19.63
N ASP A 260 -27.76 0.65 -19.99
CA ASP A 260 -27.68 1.35 -21.28
C ASP A 260 -26.92 2.67 -21.12
N LEU A 261 -25.73 2.76 -21.72
CA LEU A 261 -24.87 3.96 -21.69
C LEU A 261 -25.12 4.90 -22.88
N GLY A 262 -26.11 4.60 -23.72
CA GLY A 262 -26.43 5.36 -24.94
C GLY A 262 -25.48 5.06 -26.11
N THR A 263 -25.61 5.83 -27.19
CA THR A 263 -24.95 5.54 -28.48
C THR A 263 -23.56 6.17 -28.62
N GLU A 264 -23.28 7.23 -27.87
CA GLU A 264 -22.14 8.11 -28.14
C GLU A 264 -20.89 7.75 -27.32
N VAL A 265 -21.04 7.25 -26.09
CA VAL A 265 -19.89 7.04 -25.19
C VAL A 265 -18.91 5.98 -25.68
N GLY A 266 -19.40 5.02 -26.46
CA GLY A 266 -18.55 4.00 -27.05
C GLY A 266 -17.67 4.51 -28.20
N ASN A 267 -17.80 5.76 -28.65
CA ASN A 267 -17.10 6.30 -29.82
C ASN A 267 -15.65 6.69 -29.51
N SER A 268 -14.70 6.30 -30.38
CA SER A 268 -13.27 6.64 -30.24
C SER A 268 -12.63 6.14 -28.94
N VAL A 269 -13.15 5.05 -28.38
CA VAL A 269 -12.66 4.44 -27.15
C VAL A 269 -11.34 3.73 -27.41
N ARG A 270 -10.41 3.92 -26.47
CA ARG A 270 -9.14 3.22 -26.40
C ARG A 270 -8.96 2.46 -25.09
N THR A 271 -9.64 2.84 -24.01
CA THR A 271 -9.63 2.06 -22.77
C THR A 271 -11.07 1.87 -22.28
N ILE A 272 -11.42 0.64 -21.95
CA ILE A 272 -12.61 0.29 -21.16
C ILE A 272 -12.08 -0.37 -19.89
N GLU A 273 -12.42 0.17 -18.74
CA GLU A 273 -12.09 -0.45 -17.45
C GLU A 273 -13.28 -0.46 -16.50
N MET A 274 -13.29 -1.41 -15.58
CA MET A 274 -14.32 -1.55 -14.53
C MET A 274 -13.86 -2.55 -13.46
N TRP A 275 -14.43 -2.41 -12.28
CA TRP A 275 -14.51 -3.48 -11.30
C TRP A 275 -15.71 -4.38 -11.60
N PHE A 276 -15.53 -5.69 -11.47
CA PHE A 276 -16.62 -6.66 -11.57
C PHE A 276 -16.49 -7.76 -10.51
N LYS A 277 -17.62 -8.24 -10.01
CA LYS A 277 -17.71 -9.41 -9.13
C LYS A 277 -18.70 -10.41 -9.69
N LEU A 278 -18.30 -11.67 -9.81
CA LEU A 278 -19.18 -12.74 -10.27
C LEU A 278 -20.06 -13.26 -9.13
N GLU A 279 -21.35 -13.52 -9.38
CA GLU A 279 -22.18 -14.27 -8.42
C GLU A 279 -21.98 -15.79 -8.57
N GLU A 280 -21.63 -16.24 -9.78
CA GLU A 280 -21.34 -17.65 -10.06
C GLU A 280 -19.95 -17.79 -10.70
N ALA A 281 -19.20 -18.80 -10.27
CA ALA A 281 -17.86 -19.07 -10.79
C ALA A 281 -17.91 -19.41 -12.28
N ILE A 282 -16.89 -18.98 -13.01
CA ILE A 282 -16.74 -19.29 -14.45
C ILE A 282 -15.56 -20.23 -14.62
N ASP A 283 -15.75 -21.28 -15.42
CA ASP A 283 -14.70 -22.23 -15.79
C ASP A 283 -14.82 -22.63 -17.29
N PRO A 284 -13.94 -23.50 -17.83
CA PRO A 284 -14.00 -23.94 -19.22
C PRO A 284 -15.27 -24.70 -19.65
N SER A 285 -16.18 -25.02 -18.74
CA SER A 285 -17.47 -25.66 -19.02
C SER A 285 -18.63 -24.69 -19.27
N LEU A 286 -18.36 -23.37 -19.23
CA LEU A 286 -19.34 -22.32 -19.46
C LEU A 286 -20.13 -22.57 -20.77
N SER A 287 -21.47 -22.61 -20.69
CA SER A 287 -22.30 -23.07 -21.81
C SER A 287 -22.68 -22.00 -22.85
N ASP A 288 -22.57 -20.72 -22.50
CA ASP A 288 -22.79 -19.59 -23.41
C ASP A 288 -21.93 -18.38 -22.98
N PHE A 289 -21.81 -17.37 -23.82
CA PHE A 289 -21.09 -16.15 -23.46
C PHE A 289 -21.74 -15.45 -22.27
N VAL A 290 -20.91 -14.86 -21.41
CA VAL A 290 -21.31 -13.96 -20.32
C VAL A 290 -20.66 -12.60 -20.59
N THR A 291 -21.46 -11.53 -20.65
CA THR A 291 -21.03 -10.25 -21.24
C THR A 291 -20.91 -9.14 -20.21
N LEU A 292 -19.71 -8.59 -20.03
CA LEU A 292 -19.50 -7.39 -19.20
C LEU A 292 -19.89 -6.12 -19.96
N ALA A 293 -19.39 -5.95 -21.18
CA ALA A 293 -19.69 -4.79 -22.02
C ALA A 293 -19.80 -5.20 -23.50
N SER A 294 -20.72 -4.59 -24.24
CA SER A 294 -20.82 -4.78 -25.69
C SER A 294 -21.41 -3.59 -26.44
N ARG A 295 -21.10 -3.52 -27.73
CA ARG A 295 -21.77 -2.64 -28.69
C ARG A 295 -21.86 -3.33 -30.04
N GLU A 296 -23.04 -3.30 -30.67
CA GLU A 296 -23.26 -3.93 -31.99
C GLU A 296 -22.86 -3.06 -33.18
N ILE A 297 -22.52 -3.70 -34.30
CA ILE A 297 -22.38 -3.05 -35.60
C ILE A 297 -23.76 -2.74 -36.19
N SER A 298 -23.97 -1.50 -36.63
CA SER A 298 -25.23 -1.06 -37.26
C SER A 298 -25.63 -1.95 -38.44
N GLY A 299 -26.84 -2.52 -38.38
CA GLY A 299 -27.43 -3.32 -39.45
C GLY A 299 -26.95 -4.78 -39.53
N GLN A 300 -26.20 -5.27 -38.55
CA GLN A 300 -25.87 -6.69 -38.36
C GLN A 300 -26.47 -7.17 -37.03
N VAL A 301 -26.91 -8.43 -36.96
CA VAL A 301 -27.41 -9.06 -35.72
C VAL A 301 -26.34 -9.99 -35.20
N ASN A 302 -26.01 -9.90 -33.91
CA ASN A 302 -24.98 -10.70 -33.24
C ASN A 302 -23.56 -10.49 -33.76
N THR A 303 -23.28 -9.30 -34.31
CA THR A 303 -21.93 -8.89 -34.71
C THR A 303 -21.55 -7.64 -33.95
N ASN A 304 -20.59 -7.77 -33.04
CA ASN A 304 -20.15 -6.68 -32.20
C ASN A 304 -19.12 -5.80 -32.88
N GLU A 305 -19.24 -4.50 -32.66
CA GLU A 305 -18.19 -3.55 -32.92
C GLU A 305 -17.12 -3.65 -31.83
N PHE A 306 -17.51 -3.85 -30.56
CA PHE A 306 -16.65 -4.41 -29.53
C PHE A 306 -17.42 -5.27 -28.52
N SER A 307 -16.72 -6.18 -27.86
CA SER A 307 -17.23 -6.86 -26.66
C SER A 307 -16.13 -7.22 -25.68
N LEU A 308 -16.49 -7.18 -24.39
CA LEU A 308 -15.76 -7.75 -23.28
C LEU A 308 -16.62 -8.86 -22.66
N SER A 309 -16.23 -10.12 -22.85
CA SER A 309 -17.08 -11.29 -22.53
C SER A 309 -16.29 -12.57 -22.24
N PHE A 310 -16.81 -13.40 -21.33
CA PHE A 310 -16.29 -14.74 -21.06
C PHE A 310 -16.65 -15.73 -22.18
N GLN A 311 -15.72 -16.62 -22.53
CA GLN A 311 -15.84 -17.56 -23.65
C GLN A 311 -16.51 -18.89 -23.22
N PRO A 312 -17.47 -19.43 -23.98
CA PRO A 312 -18.07 -20.74 -23.72
C PRO A 312 -17.24 -21.94 -24.23
N ASP A 313 -17.66 -23.15 -23.85
CA ASP A 313 -17.02 -24.44 -24.13
C ASP A 313 -16.92 -24.78 -25.64
N PHE A 314 -17.76 -24.17 -26.48
CA PHE A 314 -17.81 -24.43 -27.92
C PHE A 314 -16.90 -23.51 -28.76
N VAL A 315 -16.14 -22.61 -28.14
CA VAL A 315 -15.15 -21.75 -28.81
C VAL A 315 -13.72 -22.05 -28.34
N ILE A 316 -12.74 -21.40 -28.98
CA ILE A 316 -11.34 -21.48 -28.56
C ILE A 316 -11.14 -20.71 -27.24
N ASN A 317 -10.27 -21.22 -26.37
CA ASN A 317 -9.98 -20.66 -25.04
C ASN A 317 -11.23 -20.51 -24.14
N PRO A 318 -12.01 -21.59 -23.91
CA PRO A 318 -13.19 -21.53 -23.04
C PRO A 318 -12.83 -21.08 -21.62
N GLY A 319 -13.72 -20.36 -20.97
CA GLY A 319 -13.54 -19.78 -19.63
C GLY A 319 -12.71 -18.48 -19.58
N THR A 320 -11.99 -18.12 -20.64
CA THR A 320 -11.21 -16.86 -20.67
C THR A 320 -12.10 -15.62 -20.85
N LEU A 321 -11.69 -14.49 -20.25
CA LEU A 321 -12.25 -13.18 -20.56
C LEU A 321 -11.61 -12.67 -21.85
N ARG A 322 -12.45 -12.34 -22.84
CA ARG A 322 -12.01 -11.86 -24.17
C ARG A 322 -12.44 -10.42 -24.37
N PHE A 323 -11.51 -9.60 -24.82
CA PHE A 323 -11.80 -8.32 -25.45
C PHE A 323 -11.68 -8.46 -26.97
N ASP A 324 -12.76 -8.16 -27.69
CA ASP A 324 -12.88 -8.27 -29.14
C ASP A 324 -13.28 -6.94 -29.77
N VAL A 325 -12.72 -6.62 -30.93
CA VAL A 325 -13.08 -5.46 -31.74
C VAL A 325 -13.35 -5.89 -33.19
N ASP A 326 -14.41 -5.34 -33.80
CA ASP A 326 -14.81 -5.58 -35.20
C ASP A 326 -15.10 -7.07 -35.46
N GLY A 327 -16.04 -7.66 -34.69
CA GLY A 327 -16.40 -9.08 -34.48
C GLY A 327 -16.70 -9.92 -35.73
N THR A 328 -15.84 -9.80 -36.71
CA THR A 328 -15.82 -10.41 -38.03
C THR A 328 -14.47 -11.10 -38.21
N GLN A 329 -14.45 -12.17 -39.00
CA GLN A 329 -13.21 -12.92 -39.23
C GLN A 329 -12.29 -12.21 -40.24
N PRO A 330 -10.97 -12.12 -39.99
CA PRO A 330 -10.26 -12.62 -38.80
C PRO A 330 -10.50 -11.74 -37.57
N PHE A 331 -10.81 -12.36 -36.43
CA PHE A 331 -11.13 -11.66 -35.19
C PHE A 331 -9.94 -10.88 -34.66
N LYS A 332 -10.20 -9.67 -34.14
CA LYS A 332 -9.21 -8.84 -33.45
C LYS A 332 -9.48 -8.97 -31.96
N SER A 333 -8.80 -9.91 -31.32
CA SER A 333 -9.10 -10.23 -29.92
C SER A 333 -7.84 -10.46 -29.09
N VAL A 334 -7.97 -10.18 -27.81
CA VAL A 334 -7.03 -10.55 -26.75
C VAL A 334 -7.79 -11.29 -25.64
N TYR A 335 -7.06 -12.12 -24.89
CA TYR A 335 -7.62 -13.04 -23.90
C TYR A 335 -6.87 -12.90 -22.56
N SER A 336 -7.58 -13.14 -21.47
CA SER A 336 -6.96 -13.38 -20.16
C SER A 336 -6.09 -14.64 -20.18
N ASN A 337 -5.09 -14.68 -19.30
CA ASN A 337 -4.29 -15.87 -19.00
C ASN A 337 -5.15 -16.90 -18.25
N SER A 338 -5.98 -16.42 -17.31
CA SER A 338 -6.92 -17.25 -16.54
C SER A 338 -8.12 -17.67 -17.39
N ASN A 339 -8.55 -18.92 -17.21
CA ASN A 339 -9.79 -19.47 -17.76
C ASN A 339 -10.74 -19.98 -16.67
N THR A 340 -10.46 -19.65 -15.42
CA THR A 340 -11.25 -19.93 -14.22
C THR A 340 -11.35 -18.66 -13.39
N TRP A 341 -12.51 -18.42 -12.80
CA TRP A 341 -12.85 -17.21 -12.05
C TRP A 341 -13.75 -17.55 -10.88
N ASN A 342 -13.43 -17.03 -9.71
CA ASN A 342 -14.17 -17.32 -8.49
C ASN A 342 -15.44 -16.47 -8.40
N ALA A 343 -16.48 -17.05 -7.81
CA ALA A 343 -17.63 -16.29 -7.35
C ALA A 343 -17.26 -15.44 -6.14
N ASP A 344 -18.02 -14.37 -5.92
CA ASP A 344 -17.94 -13.49 -4.76
C ASP A 344 -16.58 -12.79 -4.55
N GLN A 345 -15.76 -12.74 -5.61
CA GLN A 345 -14.48 -12.03 -5.66
C GLN A 345 -14.56 -10.85 -6.64
N TRP A 346 -14.12 -9.67 -6.18
CA TRP A 346 -13.92 -8.52 -7.06
C TRP A 346 -12.66 -8.68 -7.90
N TYR A 347 -12.79 -8.36 -9.18
CA TYR A 347 -11.72 -8.30 -10.16
C TYR A 347 -11.75 -6.92 -10.83
N HIS A 348 -10.58 -6.37 -11.16
CA HIS A 348 -10.47 -5.24 -12.07
C HIS A 348 -10.12 -5.74 -13.47
N VAL A 349 -10.73 -5.14 -14.49
CA VAL A 349 -10.32 -5.35 -15.88
C VAL A 349 -10.06 -4.02 -16.56
N ALA A 350 -8.97 -3.94 -17.32
CA ALA A 350 -8.76 -2.89 -18.32
C ALA A 350 -8.48 -3.48 -19.70
N ALA A 351 -9.34 -3.15 -20.66
CA ALA A 351 -9.22 -3.50 -22.07
C ALA A 351 -8.72 -2.30 -22.87
N VAL A 352 -7.52 -2.41 -23.43
CA VAL A 352 -6.78 -1.27 -24.02
C VAL A 352 -6.53 -1.47 -25.51
N ILE A 353 -6.65 -0.39 -26.30
CA ILE A 353 -6.25 -0.27 -27.72
C ILE A 353 -5.20 0.83 -27.84
N ASP A 354 -3.94 0.47 -27.69
CA ASP A 354 -2.81 1.39 -27.82
C ASP A 354 -2.58 1.80 -29.28
N PRO A 355 -2.34 3.10 -29.58
CA PRO A 355 -2.10 3.57 -30.95
C PRO A 355 -0.81 3.02 -31.59
N THR A 356 0.08 2.39 -30.82
CA THR A 356 1.40 1.88 -31.23
C THR A 356 1.55 0.38 -30.97
N GLU A 357 1.25 -0.08 -29.75
CA GLU A 357 1.44 -1.47 -29.30
C GLU A 357 0.27 -2.39 -29.67
N GLY A 358 -0.91 -1.82 -29.94
CA GLY A 358 -2.11 -2.56 -30.28
C GLY A 358 -2.98 -2.89 -29.07
N MET A 359 -3.77 -3.96 -29.17
CA MET A 359 -4.72 -4.38 -28.13
C MET A 359 -4.02 -5.14 -27.01
N MET A 360 -4.42 -4.85 -25.77
CA MET A 360 -3.95 -5.45 -24.53
C MET A 360 -5.13 -5.65 -23.57
N LEU A 361 -4.98 -6.60 -22.65
CA LEU A 361 -5.89 -6.82 -21.53
C LEU A 361 -5.09 -6.81 -20.23
N PHE A 362 -5.67 -6.27 -19.17
CA PHE A 362 -5.13 -6.27 -17.82
C PHE A 362 -6.21 -6.81 -16.89
N ILE A 363 -5.82 -7.70 -15.98
CA ILE A 363 -6.68 -8.26 -14.94
C ILE A 363 -6.00 -7.95 -13.61
N ASP A 364 -6.71 -7.31 -12.70
CA ASP A 364 -6.18 -6.81 -11.42
C ASP A 364 -4.90 -5.98 -11.63
N GLY A 365 -4.90 -5.19 -12.71
CA GLY A 365 -3.76 -4.39 -13.14
C GLY A 365 -2.58 -5.17 -13.75
N ILE A 366 -2.60 -6.50 -13.78
CA ILE A 366 -1.56 -7.33 -14.38
C ILE A 366 -1.79 -7.51 -15.89
N LYS A 367 -0.78 -7.13 -16.69
CA LYS A 367 -0.81 -7.29 -18.15
C LYS A 367 -0.89 -8.77 -18.55
N GLN A 368 -1.88 -9.11 -19.37
CA GLN A 368 -2.08 -10.47 -19.88
C GLN A 368 -1.14 -10.76 -21.07
N ALA A 369 -0.82 -12.03 -21.30
CA ALA A 369 0.18 -12.43 -22.31
C ALA A 369 -0.35 -12.25 -23.76
N SER A 370 -1.66 -12.31 -23.94
CA SER A 370 -2.30 -12.18 -25.26
C SER A 370 -2.29 -10.73 -25.73
N THR A 371 -1.76 -10.49 -26.94
CA THR A 371 -1.75 -9.17 -27.59
C THR A 371 -2.23 -9.29 -29.04
N HIS A 372 -2.75 -8.19 -29.60
CA HIS A 372 -3.18 -8.15 -31.01
C HIS A 372 -2.77 -6.82 -31.68
N PRO A 373 -2.24 -6.80 -32.91
CA PRO A 373 -1.64 -5.60 -33.53
C PRO A 373 -2.65 -4.51 -33.97
N ASN A 374 -3.91 -4.57 -33.54
CA ASN A 374 -4.91 -3.57 -33.92
C ASN A 374 -4.73 -2.29 -33.10
N THR A 375 -4.47 -1.17 -33.76
CA THR A 375 -4.25 0.15 -33.13
C THR A 375 -5.41 1.13 -33.32
N VAL A 376 -6.47 0.68 -33.99
CA VAL A 376 -7.63 1.49 -34.37
C VAL A 376 -8.63 1.52 -33.22
N ALA A 377 -8.89 2.71 -32.68
CA ALA A 377 -9.93 2.95 -31.68
C ALA A 377 -11.32 2.57 -32.22
N THR A 378 -12.30 2.40 -31.33
CA THR A 378 -13.68 2.08 -31.73
C THR A 378 -14.26 3.16 -32.65
N ALA A 379 -15.11 2.76 -33.58
CA ALA A 379 -15.72 3.62 -34.58
C ALA A 379 -16.88 4.43 -33.99
N SER A 380 -17.38 5.39 -34.79
CA SER A 380 -18.67 6.04 -34.50
C SER A 380 -19.80 5.19 -35.06
N VAL A 381 -20.64 4.63 -34.18
CA VAL A 381 -21.81 3.82 -34.56
C VAL A 381 -23.08 4.33 -33.87
N SER A 382 -24.25 4.02 -34.43
CA SER A 382 -25.55 4.48 -33.92
C SER A 382 -26.19 3.52 -32.92
N ASN A 383 -25.53 2.42 -32.59
CA ASN A 383 -26.03 1.40 -31.67
C ASN A 383 -25.60 1.74 -30.24
N ALA A 384 -26.42 1.37 -29.26
CA ALA A 384 -26.14 1.62 -27.86
C ALA A 384 -24.93 0.80 -27.37
N THR A 385 -24.13 1.40 -26.50
CA THR A 385 -23.19 0.70 -25.64
C THR A 385 -23.95 0.16 -24.44
N LEU A 386 -23.87 -1.15 -24.21
CA LEU A 386 -24.57 -1.84 -23.13
C LEU A 386 -23.57 -2.52 -22.19
N LEU A 387 -23.88 -2.55 -20.89
CA LEU A 387 -23.21 -3.39 -19.90
C LEU A 387 -24.13 -4.52 -19.48
N GLY A 388 -23.54 -5.68 -19.20
CA GLY A 388 -24.26 -6.83 -18.64
C GLY A 388 -25.10 -7.65 -19.61
N THR A 389 -25.06 -7.35 -20.91
CA THR A 389 -25.83 -8.06 -21.95
C THR A 389 -25.13 -8.01 -23.30
N TRP A 390 -25.46 -8.97 -24.16
CA TRP A 390 -25.14 -8.94 -25.58
C TRP A 390 -26.33 -8.45 -26.41
N GLY A 391 -26.05 -7.97 -27.63
CA GLY A 391 -27.04 -7.88 -28.70
C GLY A 391 -28.32 -7.11 -28.37
N GLY A 392 -28.23 -5.78 -28.25
CA GLY A 392 -29.40 -4.92 -28.04
C GLY A 392 -30.23 -5.21 -26.77
N GLY A 393 -29.69 -5.98 -25.82
CA GLY A 393 -30.36 -6.32 -24.55
C GLY A 393 -31.09 -7.68 -24.51
N ALA A 394 -30.83 -8.59 -25.45
CA ALA A 394 -31.70 -9.75 -25.67
C ALA A 394 -31.17 -11.11 -25.15
N ASP A 395 -29.85 -11.26 -24.90
CA ASP A 395 -29.24 -12.52 -24.42
C ASP A 395 -27.85 -12.33 -23.78
N ARG A 396 -27.28 -13.45 -23.26
CA ARG A 396 -25.89 -13.55 -22.70
C ARG A 396 -25.62 -12.58 -21.56
N TYR A 397 -26.53 -12.60 -20.60
CA TYR A 397 -26.56 -11.71 -19.45
C TYR A 397 -25.42 -11.99 -18.48
N PHE A 398 -24.94 -10.94 -17.82
CA PHE A 398 -24.04 -11.01 -16.68
C PHE A 398 -24.81 -11.20 -15.39
N GLN A 399 -24.32 -12.11 -14.54
CA GLN A 399 -24.81 -12.31 -13.18
C GLN A 399 -23.70 -11.95 -12.19
N GLY A 400 -23.85 -10.82 -11.51
CA GLY A 400 -22.79 -10.26 -10.70
C GLY A 400 -22.95 -8.78 -10.40
N SER A 401 -21.89 -8.15 -9.91
CA SER A 401 -21.83 -6.72 -9.57
C SER A 401 -20.82 -5.99 -10.45
N LEU A 402 -21.09 -4.72 -10.74
CA LEU A 402 -20.20 -3.80 -11.46
C LEU A 402 -20.01 -2.51 -10.66
N GLU A 403 -18.81 -1.93 -10.76
CA GLU A 403 -18.40 -0.67 -10.14
C GLU A 403 -17.32 0.04 -11.02
N ASP A 404 -17.20 1.36 -10.90
CA ASP A 404 -16.22 2.25 -11.58
C ASP A 404 -16.05 1.97 -13.07
N VAL A 405 -17.17 1.95 -13.78
CA VAL A 405 -17.13 1.74 -15.22
C VAL A 405 -16.59 3.00 -15.88
N HIS A 406 -15.44 2.88 -16.55
CA HIS A 406 -14.76 4.00 -17.17
C HIS A 406 -14.42 3.73 -18.63
N PHE A 407 -14.79 4.67 -19.49
CA PHE A 407 -14.48 4.68 -20.91
C PHE A 407 -13.56 5.88 -21.20
N SER A 408 -12.39 5.63 -21.80
CA SER A 408 -11.42 6.67 -22.15
C SER A 408 -11.08 6.67 -23.65
N SER A 409 -10.84 7.87 -24.17
CA SER A 409 -10.34 8.12 -25.53
C SER A 409 -8.83 7.91 -25.68
N GLU A 410 -8.10 7.72 -24.57
CA GLU A 410 -6.68 7.41 -24.55
C GLU A 410 -6.42 5.96 -24.11
N ALA A 411 -5.28 5.42 -24.52
CA ALA A 411 -4.77 4.16 -24.00
C ALA A 411 -4.07 4.45 -22.67
N LEU A 412 -4.72 4.11 -21.55
CA LEU A 412 -4.25 4.49 -20.22
C LEU A 412 -3.04 3.65 -19.76
N TYR A 413 -2.94 2.41 -20.25
CA TYR A 413 -1.98 1.43 -19.76
C TYR A 413 -1.22 0.72 -20.88
N THR A 414 0.11 0.71 -20.78
CA THR A 414 1.01 -0.11 -21.61
C THR A 414 1.78 -1.15 -20.79
N ASN A 415 1.87 -0.96 -19.47
CA ASN A 415 2.49 -1.87 -18.51
C ASN A 415 1.51 -2.18 -17.39
N SER A 416 1.81 -3.21 -16.58
CA SER A 416 1.02 -3.51 -15.38
C SER A 416 0.94 -2.28 -14.46
N PHE A 417 -0.18 -2.15 -13.76
CA PHE A 417 -0.48 -1.03 -12.86
C PHE A 417 -1.21 -1.57 -11.62
N THR A 418 -1.46 -0.71 -10.65
CA THR A 418 -2.32 -1.03 -9.50
C THR A 418 -3.67 -0.35 -9.71
N PRO A 419 -4.78 -1.09 -9.82
CA PRO A 419 -6.11 -0.50 -9.88
C PRO A 419 -6.37 0.35 -8.63
N ALA A 420 -6.99 1.52 -8.79
CA ALA A 420 -7.37 2.34 -7.66
C ALA A 420 -8.57 1.69 -6.93
N CYS A 421 -8.55 1.77 -5.60
CA CYS A 421 -9.65 1.33 -4.75
C CYS A 421 -10.66 2.42 -4.44
N LEU A 422 -10.32 3.66 -4.76
CA LEU A 422 -11.21 4.79 -4.64
C LEU A 422 -11.95 4.95 -5.95
N ASP A 423 -13.21 5.38 -5.83
CA ASP A 423 -14.01 6.00 -6.87
C ASP A 423 -13.13 6.64 -7.94
N ALA A 424 -13.19 6.10 -9.15
CA ALA A 424 -12.45 6.65 -10.26
C ALA A 424 -12.85 8.12 -10.45
N THR A 425 -11.84 8.95 -10.73
CA THR A 425 -12.05 10.38 -11.00
C THR A 425 -11.80 10.68 -12.46
N LYS A 426 -12.53 11.65 -12.99
CA LYS A 426 -12.40 12.01 -14.40
C LYS A 426 -11.01 12.55 -14.73
N THR A 427 -10.55 12.21 -15.91
CA THR A 427 -9.39 12.81 -16.56
C THR A 427 -9.83 13.55 -17.82
N ASN A 428 -8.90 14.26 -18.47
CA ASN A 428 -9.19 14.92 -19.76
C ASN A 428 -9.54 13.94 -20.90
N SER A 429 -9.16 12.67 -20.77
CA SER A 429 -9.42 11.64 -21.78
C SER A 429 -10.69 10.83 -21.50
N THR A 430 -11.29 10.99 -20.32
CA THR A 430 -12.54 10.33 -19.92
C THR A 430 -13.68 10.72 -20.85
N LEU A 431 -14.28 9.71 -21.49
CA LEU A 431 -15.50 9.83 -22.29
C LEU A 431 -16.74 9.70 -21.41
N GLY A 432 -16.79 8.71 -20.52
CA GLY A 432 -17.85 8.53 -19.53
C GLY A 432 -17.35 7.71 -18.35
N LEU A 433 -17.95 7.95 -17.19
CA LEU A 433 -17.55 7.36 -15.92
C LEU A 433 -18.78 7.15 -15.03
N TRP A 434 -18.93 5.97 -14.43
CA TRP A 434 -20.04 5.66 -13.53
C TRP A 434 -19.55 4.86 -12.31
N ASN A 435 -19.57 5.53 -11.15
CA ASN A 435 -19.16 5.01 -9.84
C ASN A 435 -20.37 4.43 -9.09
N PHE A 436 -21.58 4.60 -9.63
CA PHE A 436 -22.85 4.08 -9.10
C PHE A 436 -23.21 4.45 -7.64
N ASN A 437 -22.65 5.53 -7.11
CA ASN A 437 -22.87 6.01 -5.74
C ASN A 437 -24.22 6.66 -5.45
N GLU A 438 -25.18 6.62 -6.36
CA GLU A 438 -26.52 7.16 -6.10
C GLU A 438 -27.37 6.23 -5.24
N ASP A 439 -28.09 6.80 -4.27
CA ASP A 439 -28.90 6.06 -3.29
C ASP A 439 -30.03 5.21 -3.88
N SER A 440 -30.59 5.61 -5.04
CA SER A 440 -31.76 4.95 -5.63
C SER A 440 -32.06 5.40 -7.06
N GLY A 441 -32.98 4.70 -7.72
CA GLY A 441 -33.48 5.05 -9.05
C GLY A 441 -32.82 4.24 -10.16
N ASN A 442 -33.32 4.43 -11.38
CA ASN A 442 -32.90 3.70 -12.57
C ASN A 442 -31.99 4.51 -13.50
N LEU A 443 -31.46 5.64 -13.02
CA LEU A 443 -30.45 6.43 -13.72
C LEU A 443 -29.17 6.38 -12.91
N ALA A 444 -28.05 6.09 -13.56
CA ALA A 444 -26.71 6.29 -13.02
C ALA A 444 -26.11 7.52 -13.70
N ALA A 445 -25.76 8.53 -12.89
CA ALA A 445 -25.20 9.77 -13.37
C ALA A 445 -23.81 9.51 -13.95
N ASP A 446 -23.49 10.19 -15.04
CA ASP A 446 -22.13 10.21 -15.56
C ASP A 446 -21.25 11.10 -14.67
N SER A 447 -20.47 10.47 -13.78
CA SER A 447 -19.54 11.11 -12.84
C SER A 447 -18.48 11.97 -13.55
N SER A 448 -18.24 11.77 -14.85
CA SER A 448 -17.34 12.64 -15.61
C SER A 448 -17.94 14.03 -15.87
N GLY A 449 -19.27 14.14 -15.86
CA GLY A 449 -20.03 15.33 -16.20
C GLY A 449 -20.12 15.60 -17.71
N ASN A 450 -19.83 14.61 -18.56
CA ASN A 450 -19.95 14.72 -20.02
C ASN A 450 -21.40 14.52 -20.53
N GLY A 451 -22.31 14.13 -19.65
CA GLY A 451 -23.74 14.05 -19.92
C GLY A 451 -24.20 12.72 -20.50
N PHE A 452 -23.45 11.64 -20.25
CA PHE A 452 -23.80 10.28 -20.65
C PHE A 452 -24.49 9.51 -19.51
N ASP A 453 -25.49 10.08 -18.85
CA ASP A 453 -26.23 9.37 -17.79
C ASP A 453 -26.77 8.03 -18.31
N ALA A 454 -26.46 6.95 -17.58
CA ALA A 454 -26.82 5.60 -17.95
C ALA A 454 -28.20 5.20 -17.41
N THR A 455 -28.92 4.35 -18.14
CA THR A 455 -30.21 3.80 -17.70
C THR A 455 -30.05 2.36 -17.22
N LEU A 456 -30.39 2.10 -15.96
CA LEU A 456 -30.45 0.76 -15.38
C LEU A 456 -31.76 0.08 -15.79
N VAL A 457 -31.68 -1.09 -16.44
CA VAL A 457 -32.82 -1.90 -16.84
C VAL A 457 -32.77 -3.21 -16.05
N GLY A 458 -33.65 -3.37 -15.07
CA GLY A 458 -33.70 -4.57 -14.21
C GLY A 458 -32.63 -4.61 -13.13
N ALA A 459 -31.43 -4.10 -13.43
CA ALA A 459 -30.30 -4.02 -12.52
C ALA A 459 -30.62 -3.21 -11.24
N LEU A 460 -30.10 -3.66 -10.11
CA LEU A 460 -30.38 -3.10 -8.79
C LEU A 460 -29.14 -2.48 -8.18
N ARG A 461 -29.30 -1.34 -7.53
CA ARG A 461 -28.24 -0.70 -6.74
C ARG A 461 -28.05 -1.44 -5.43
N ALA A 462 -26.80 -1.61 -5.03
CA ALA A 462 -26.38 -2.14 -3.75
C ALA A 462 -25.17 -1.36 -3.25
N THR A 463 -24.69 -1.71 -2.07
CA THR A 463 -23.42 -1.24 -1.53
C THR A 463 -22.54 -2.45 -1.29
N ASP A 464 -21.29 -2.39 -1.68
CA ASP A 464 -20.33 -3.46 -1.44
C ASP A 464 -18.93 -2.89 -1.21
N LYS A 465 -18.04 -3.69 -0.63
CA LYS A 465 -16.63 -3.29 -0.47
C LYS A 465 -15.89 -3.62 -1.76
N VAL A 466 -15.75 -2.63 -2.64
CA VAL A 466 -14.99 -2.78 -3.87
C VAL A 466 -13.51 -2.55 -3.56
N CYS A 467 -12.63 -3.29 -4.24
CA CYS A 467 -11.19 -3.19 -4.06
C CYS A 467 -10.69 -3.40 -2.61
N ILE A 468 -11.21 -4.41 -1.91
CA ILE A 468 -10.45 -4.94 -0.77
C ILE A 468 -9.17 -5.58 -1.30
N ASN A 469 -8.04 -4.90 -1.13
CA ASN A 469 -6.69 -5.49 -1.04
C ASN A 469 -6.52 -6.34 0.22
N GLU A 470 -7.60 -6.85 0.80
CA GLU A 470 -7.50 -8.10 1.55
C GLU A 470 -7.18 -9.15 0.48
N PRO A 471 -6.03 -9.85 0.53
CA PRO A 471 -5.83 -10.97 -0.37
C PRO A 471 -7.09 -11.82 -0.28
N ALA A 472 -7.80 -12.00 -1.40
CA ALA A 472 -8.97 -12.87 -1.45
C ALA A 472 -8.59 -14.16 -0.71
N PRO A 473 -9.44 -14.68 0.19
CA PRO A 473 -9.01 -15.74 1.10
C PRO A 473 -8.47 -16.88 0.25
N LYS A 474 -7.16 -17.12 0.41
CA LYS A 474 -6.41 -17.90 -0.56
C LYS A 474 -6.93 -19.31 -0.60
N GLY A 475 -6.79 -19.97 -1.75
CA GLY A 475 -6.98 -21.41 -1.83
C GLY A 475 -6.01 -22.11 -0.89
N VAL A 476 -6.53 -22.92 0.03
CA VAL A 476 -5.74 -23.65 1.01
C VAL A 476 -6.08 -25.13 0.92
N VAL A 477 -5.06 -25.97 1.03
CA VAL A 477 -5.24 -27.42 1.14
C VAL A 477 -4.91 -27.88 2.55
N SER A 478 -5.83 -28.61 3.17
CA SER A 478 -5.74 -29.10 4.53
C SER A 478 -5.47 -30.61 4.57
N PHE A 479 -4.69 -31.01 5.56
CA PHE A 479 -4.21 -32.37 5.82
C PHE A 479 -4.60 -32.79 7.25
N ASP A 480 -5.16 -33.97 7.40
CA ASP A 480 -5.73 -34.47 8.65
C ASP A 480 -4.73 -35.22 9.57
N GLY A 481 -3.50 -35.47 9.10
CA GLY A 481 -2.47 -36.20 9.83
C GLY A 481 -2.61 -37.72 9.81
N GLU A 482 -3.51 -38.30 9.01
CA GLU A 482 -3.74 -39.75 8.92
C GLU A 482 -3.38 -40.37 7.58
N ASP A 483 -3.87 -39.86 6.45
CA ASP A 483 -3.57 -40.41 5.11
C ASP A 483 -3.51 -39.39 3.96
N ASP A 484 -3.59 -38.11 4.30
CA ASP A 484 -3.63 -36.99 3.37
C ASP A 484 -2.27 -36.69 2.73
N TYR A 485 -2.23 -36.62 1.39
CA TYR A 485 -1.04 -36.16 0.64
C TYR A 485 -1.35 -35.60 -0.75
N ILE A 486 -0.38 -34.90 -1.33
CA ILE A 486 -0.44 -34.42 -2.73
C ILE A 486 0.71 -35.02 -3.51
N ASP A 487 0.41 -35.62 -4.67
CA ASP A 487 1.40 -36.14 -5.63
C ASP A 487 1.67 -35.11 -6.73
N LEU A 488 2.87 -34.52 -6.72
CA LEU A 488 3.34 -33.55 -7.72
C LEU A 488 4.02 -34.22 -8.92
N GLY A 489 4.06 -35.55 -8.95
CA GLY A 489 4.73 -36.34 -9.97
C GLY A 489 6.26 -36.39 -9.82
N VAL A 490 6.92 -36.95 -10.83
CA VAL A 490 8.34 -37.32 -10.75
C VAL A 490 9.30 -36.22 -11.21
N GLU A 491 8.85 -35.34 -12.09
CA GLU A 491 9.73 -34.40 -12.79
C GLU A 491 9.97 -33.10 -12.03
N VAL A 492 8.98 -32.59 -11.28
CA VAL A 492 9.07 -31.26 -10.65
C VAL A 492 10.18 -31.15 -9.61
N GLY A 493 10.51 -32.27 -8.94
CA GLY A 493 11.58 -32.33 -7.97
C GLY A 493 12.99 -32.29 -8.58
N ASN A 494 13.14 -32.41 -9.92
CA ASN A 494 14.46 -32.54 -10.57
C ASN A 494 15.18 -31.18 -10.70
N GLY A 495 16.41 -31.09 -10.19
CA GLY A 495 17.23 -29.89 -10.34
C GLY A 495 16.76 -28.68 -9.53
N VAL A 496 16.05 -28.94 -8.43
CA VAL A 496 15.50 -27.93 -7.54
C VAL A 496 16.62 -27.31 -6.71
N ARG A 497 16.53 -25.98 -6.57
CA ARG A 497 17.38 -25.17 -5.70
C ARG A 497 16.61 -24.35 -4.67
N THR A 498 15.31 -24.12 -4.86
CA THR A 498 14.45 -23.53 -3.83
C THR A 498 13.15 -24.29 -3.74
N ILE A 499 12.76 -24.69 -2.53
CA ILE A 499 11.42 -25.15 -2.18
C ILE A 499 10.86 -24.14 -1.19
N GLU A 500 9.71 -23.55 -1.47
CA GLU A 500 9.04 -22.64 -0.53
C GLU A 500 7.53 -22.88 -0.48
N MET A 501 6.93 -22.53 0.65
CA MET A 501 5.50 -22.63 0.90
C MET A 501 5.11 -21.85 2.15
N TRP A 502 3.84 -21.47 2.22
CA TRP A 502 3.19 -21.18 3.49
C TRP A 502 2.67 -22.47 4.11
N PHE A 503 2.82 -22.62 5.43
CA PHE A 503 2.25 -23.73 6.18
C PHE A 503 1.64 -23.27 7.51
N LYS A 504 0.56 -23.92 7.94
CA LYS A 504 -0.05 -23.75 9.26
C LYS A 504 -0.22 -25.10 9.92
N LEU A 505 0.15 -25.18 11.20
CA LEU A 505 0.00 -26.39 11.99
C LEU A 505 -1.36 -26.41 12.70
N ASP A 506 -2.08 -27.53 12.66
CA ASP A 506 -3.30 -27.70 13.48
C ASP A 506 -2.96 -28.12 14.92
N SER A 507 -1.73 -28.58 15.15
CA SER A 507 -1.23 -29.00 16.46
C SER A 507 0.20 -28.51 16.65
N ALA A 508 0.47 -27.96 17.84
CA ALA A 508 1.78 -27.42 18.17
C ALA A 508 2.86 -28.51 18.10
N ILE A 509 4.04 -28.13 17.62
CA ILE A 509 5.22 -29.01 17.56
C ILE A 509 6.22 -28.53 18.60
N ASP A 510 6.80 -29.47 19.36
CA ASP A 510 7.86 -29.23 20.32
C ASP A 510 8.86 -30.41 20.33
N PRO A 511 9.96 -30.36 21.11
CA PRO A 511 10.96 -31.43 21.16
C PRO A 511 10.47 -32.81 21.65
N SER A 512 9.22 -32.93 22.07
CA SER A 512 8.58 -34.19 22.49
C SER A 512 7.85 -34.92 21.35
N LEU A 513 7.83 -34.35 20.14
CA LEU A 513 7.22 -34.93 18.95
C LEU A 513 7.55 -36.42 18.79
N SER A 514 6.54 -37.27 18.54
CA SER A 514 6.71 -38.72 18.59
C SER A 514 7.28 -39.35 17.32
N ASP A 515 7.03 -38.75 16.16
CA ASP A 515 7.52 -39.19 14.85
C ASP A 515 7.71 -37.97 13.94
N PHE A 516 8.37 -38.14 12.79
CA PHE A 516 8.51 -37.09 11.79
C PHE A 516 7.16 -36.58 11.31
N VAL A 517 7.07 -35.27 11.05
CA VAL A 517 5.94 -34.60 10.40
C VAL A 517 6.46 -33.94 9.13
N THR A 518 5.92 -34.31 7.97
CA THR A 518 6.56 -34.04 6.67
C THR A 518 5.79 -33.03 5.83
N LEU A 519 6.42 -31.91 5.47
CA LEU A 519 5.81 -30.92 4.57
C LEU A 519 6.00 -31.34 3.10
N ALA A 520 7.22 -31.69 2.72
CA ALA A 520 7.56 -32.14 1.36
C ALA A 520 8.65 -33.21 1.40
N SER A 521 8.57 -34.22 0.54
CA SER A 521 9.61 -35.23 0.42
C SER A 521 9.69 -35.86 -0.97
N ARG A 522 10.84 -36.46 -1.24
CA ARG A 522 11.03 -37.38 -2.36
C ARG A 522 11.94 -38.52 -1.93
N GLU A 523 11.46 -39.76 -2.02
CA GLU A 523 12.26 -40.94 -1.71
C GLU A 523 13.00 -41.52 -2.92
N ILE A 524 14.12 -42.18 -2.66
CA ILE A 524 14.86 -42.97 -3.66
C ILE A 524 14.91 -44.46 -3.34
N SER A 525 14.45 -44.88 -2.15
CA SER A 525 14.38 -46.29 -1.75
C SER A 525 13.30 -46.52 -0.69
N ASP A 526 12.22 -47.19 -1.11
CA ASP A 526 11.10 -47.60 -0.25
C ASP A 526 11.47 -48.73 0.73
N GLN A 527 12.70 -49.27 0.68
CA GLN A 527 13.13 -50.38 1.54
C GLN A 527 13.77 -49.92 2.84
N ASP A 528 14.40 -48.75 2.84
CA ASP A 528 15.15 -48.20 3.97
C ASP A 528 14.81 -46.73 4.24
N ASN A 529 13.77 -46.23 3.59
CA ASN A 529 13.25 -44.86 3.68
C ASN A 529 14.32 -43.80 3.37
N THR A 530 15.23 -44.12 2.44
CA THR A 530 16.26 -43.17 2.02
C THR A 530 15.61 -42.10 1.16
N ASN A 531 15.58 -40.87 1.67
CA ASN A 531 15.12 -39.69 0.96
C ASN A 531 16.20 -39.10 0.07
N GLU A 532 15.78 -38.54 -1.05
CA GLU A 532 16.63 -37.70 -1.89
C GLU A 532 16.51 -36.23 -1.51
N PHE A 533 15.32 -35.78 -1.08
CA PHE A 533 15.20 -34.66 -0.17
C PHE A 533 14.01 -34.84 0.77
N ALA A 534 14.05 -34.15 1.91
CA ALA A 534 12.92 -34.04 2.83
C ALA A 534 12.92 -32.68 3.55
N LEU A 535 11.74 -32.07 3.66
CA LEU A 535 11.43 -30.94 4.51
C LEU A 535 10.45 -31.40 5.60
N SER A 536 10.94 -31.58 6.82
CA SER A 536 10.19 -32.25 7.89
C SER A 536 10.59 -31.81 9.30
N PHE A 537 9.65 -31.83 10.24
CA PHE A 537 9.94 -31.65 11.66
C PHE A 537 10.56 -32.90 12.28
N GLN A 538 11.57 -32.70 13.13
CA GLN A 538 12.35 -33.77 13.75
C GLN A 538 11.68 -34.32 15.01
N PRO A 539 11.56 -35.65 15.19
CA PRO A 539 10.99 -36.25 16.38
C PRO A 539 11.95 -36.18 17.58
N SER A 540 11.43 -36.55 18.75
CA SER A 540 12.22 -36.87 19.92
C SER A 540 13.15 -38.06 19.66
N GLY A 541 14.36 -38.01 20.23
CA GLY A 541 15.34 -39.11 20.12
C GLY A 541 16.29 -39.04 18.92
N VAL A 542 16.17 -38.01 18.06
CA VAL A 542 17.21 -37.63 17.09
C VAL A 542 17.90 -36.32 17.50
N ASP A 543 18.95 -35.94 16.79
CA ASP A 543 19.60 -34.64 16.96
C ASP A 543 18.65 -33.50 16.53
N ASN A 544 18.62 -32.40 17.27
CA ASN A 544 17.75 -31.23 17.04
C ASN A 544 16.23 -31.55 17.03
N PRO A 545 15.68 -32.20 18.07
CA PRO A 545 14.26 -32.52 18.14
C PRO A 545 13.40 -31.25 18.11
N GLY A 546 12.27 -31.29 17.39
CA GLY A 546 11.32 -30.17 17.23
C GLY A 546 11.67 -29.15 16.15
N THR A 547 12.91 -29.14 15.63
CA THR A 547 13.30 -28.25 14.53
C THR A 547 12.72 -28.71 13.19
N LEU A 548 12.43 -27.74 12.30
CA LEU A 548 12.18 -28.00 10.89
C LEU A 548 13.54 -28.25 10.19
N ARG A 549 13.68 -29.43 9.58
CA ARG A 549 14.90 -29.85 8.88
C ARG A 549 14.65 -29.86 7.38
N PHE A 550 15.56 -29.27 6.62
CA PHE A 550 15.71 -29.53 5.19
C PHE A 550 16.94 -30.42 4.96
N ASP A 551 16.72 -31.58 4.36
CA ASP A 551 17.73 -32.59 4.09
C ASP A 551 17.79 -32.91 2.59
N VAL A 552 19.00 -33.10 2.07
CA VAL A 552 19.25 -33.57 0.70
C VAL A 552 20.20 -34.75 0.77
N ASP A 553 19.89 -35.84 0.07
CA ASP A 553 20.67 -37.08 0.06
C ASP A 553 20.78 -37.66 1.48
N GLY A 554 19.73 -38.39 1.91
CA GLY A 554 19.52 -38.96 3.24
C GLY A 554 20.51 -40.05 3.67
N THR A 555 21.75 -39.99 3.18
CA THR A 555 22.85 -40.88 3.51
C THR A 555 23.81 -40.21 4.50
N VAL A 556 24.46 -41.01 5.36
CA VAL A 556 25.41 -40.48 6.36
C VAL A 556 26.78 -40.22 5.70
N PRO A 557 27.41 -39.03 5.89
CA PRO A 557 26.95 -37.90 6.70
C PRO A 557 25.84 -37.10 6.01
N PHE A 558 24.76 -36.82 6.75
CA PHE A 558 23.59 -36.12 6.24
C PHE A 558 23.92 -34.69 5.79
N LYS A 559 23.36 -34.26 4.66
CA LYS A 559 23.45 -32.88 4.18
C LYS A 559 22.17 -32.17 4.59
N SER A 560 22.18 -31.59 5.78
CA SER A 560 20.97 -30.98 6.35
C SER A 560 21.22 -29.60 6.93
N VAL A 561 20.15 -28.81 6.93
CA VAL A 561 20.03 -27.55 7.66
C VAL A 561 18.77 -27.58 8.54
N TYR A 562 18.78 -26.80 9.61
CA TYR A 562 17.76 -26.81 10.65
C TYR A 562 17.28 -25.39 10.93
N SER A 563 16.01 -25.25 11.32
CA SER A 563 15.50 -24.02 11.92
C SER A 563 16.16 -23.75 13.27
N ASP A 564 16.24 -22.48 13.63
CA ASP A 564 16.71 -22.03 14.94
C ASP A 564 15.65 -22.33 16.02
N SER A 565 14.36 -22.26 15.64
CA SER A 565 13.25 -22.68 16.49
C SER A 565 13.11 -24.20 16.54
N ASN A 566 12.78 -24.72 17.72
CA ASN A 566 12.37 -26.11 17.94
C ASN A 566 10.98 -26.24 18.57
N THR A 567 10.21 -25.14 18.56
CA THR A 567 8.83 -25.05 19.04
C THR A 567 7.98 -24.23 18.09
N TRP A 568 6.79 -24.70 17.76
CA TRP A 568 5.91 -24.11 16.75
C TRP A 568 4.48 -24.09 17.26
N ASN A 569 3.81 -22.95 17.09
CA ASN A 569 2.44 -22.79 17.57
C ASN A 569 1.45 -23.45 16.60
N ALA A 570 0.38 -24.00 17.15
CA ALA A 570 -0.80 -24.33 16.36
C ALA A 570 -1.50 -23.05 15.89
N ASP A 571 -2.28 -23.17 14.82
CA ASP A 571 -3.16 -22.12 14.28
C ASP A 571 -2.41 -20.85 13.83
N GLN A 572 -1.11 -20.95 13.60
CA GLN A 572 -0.26 -19.87 13.09
C GLN A 572 0.31 -20.26 11.72
N TRP A 573 0.18 -19.35 10.74
CA TRP A 573 0.87 -19.46 9.47
C TRP A 573 2.35 -19.06 9.59
N TYR A 574 3.18 -19.84 8.91
CA TYR A 574 4.61 -19.62 8.76
C TYR A 574 4.96 -19.72 7.28
N HIS A 575 5.93 -18.95 6.82
CA HIS A 575 6.57 -19.15 5.52
C HIS A 575 7.88 -19.90 5.71
N VAL A 576 8.18 -20.85 4.82
CA VAL A 576 9.49 -21.50 4.75
C VAL A 576 10.06 -21.39 3.34
N ALA A 577 11.36 -21.08 3.23
CA ALA A 577 12.14 -21.30 2.02
C ALA A 577 13.39 -22.13 2.32
N ALA A 578 13.48 -23.31 1.71
CA ALA A 578 14.63 -24.19 1.74
C ALA A 578 15.46 -24.00 0.47
N VAL A 579 16.69 -23.52 0.60
CA VAL A 579 17.53 -23.06 -0.52
C VAL A 579 18.82 -23.87 -0.62
N ILE A 580 19.23 -24.20 -1.85
CA ILE A 580 20.54 -24.76 -2.22
C ILE A 580 21.24 -23.78 -3.16
N ASP A 581 21.99 -22.86 -2.58
CA ASP A 581 22.75 -21.88 -3.33
C ASP A 581 23.95 -22.54 -4.03
N PRO A 582 24.22 -22.23 -5.31
CA PRO A 582 25.34 -22.81 -6.06
C PRO A 582 26.73 -22.43 -5.52
N THR A 583 26.79 -21.45 -4.61
CA THR A 583 28.03 -20.89 -4.03
C THR A 583 28.06 -20.99 -2.51
N GLU A 584 27.00 -20.56 -1.82
CA GLU A 584 26.93 -20.52 -0.35
C GLU A 584 26.51 -21.86 0.28
N GLY A 585 25.90 -22.74 -0.49
CA GLY A 585 25.39 -24.03 -0.03
C GLY A 585 23.94 -24.00 0.44
N MET A 586 23.57 -24.92 1.32
CA MET A 586 22.21 -25.06 1.83
C MET A 586 21.89 -24.04 2.92
N MET A 587 20.69 -23.49 2.86
CA MET A 587 20.13 -22.51 3.80
C MET A 587 18.64 -22.80 4.03
N LEU A 588 18.13 -22.34 5.18
CA LEU A 588 16.71 -22.34 5.50
C LEU A 588 16.30 -20.93 5.89
N PHE A 589 15.11 -20.51 5.50
CA PHE A 589 14.48 -19.25 5.89
C PHE A 589 13.12 -19.55 6.49
N ILE A 590 12.80 -18.94 7.63
CA ILE A 590 11.49 -19.01 8.28
C ILE A 590 10.96 -17.59 8.39
N ASP A 591 9.76 -17.34 7.87
CA ASP A 591 9.14 -16.02 7.74
C ASP A 591 10.09 -15.01 7.06
N GLY A 592 10.86 -15.50 6.08
CA GLY A 592 11.87 -14.72 5.37
C GLY A 592 13.18 -14.48 6.13
N ILE A 593 13.32 -14.96 7.37
CA ILE A 593 14.54 -14.81 8.18
C ILE A 593 15.47 -16.02 8.00
N LYS A 594 16.71 -15.77 7.58
CA LYS A 594 17.77 -16.79 7.41
C LYS A 594 18.12 -17.44 8.74
N GLN A 595 18.05 -18.77 8.78
CA GLN A 595 18.38 -19.57 9.96
C GLN A 595 19.90 -19.76 10.10
N ALA A 596 20.40 -19.94 11.32
CA ALA A 596 21.83 -20.00 11.60
C ALA A 596 22.51 -21.26 11.02
N SER A 597 21.77 -22.37 10.90
CA SER A 597 22.31 -23.63 10.37
C SER A 597 22.52 -23.56 8.86
N THR A 598 23.75 -23.81 8.41
CA THR A 598 24.12 -23.91 6.98
C THR A 598 24.86 -25.21 6.69
N HIS A 599 24.87 -25.65 5.43
CA HIS A 599 25.63 -26.82 4.99
C HIS A 599 26.30 -26.56 3.63
N PRO A 600 27.58 -26.93 3.41
CA PRO A 600 28.35 -26.54 2.21
C PRO A 600 27.92 -27.24 0.90
N ASN A 601 26.79 -27.94 0.86
CA ASN A 601 26.33 -28.64 -0.33
C ASN A 601 25.73 -27.65 -1.33
N THR A 602 26.29 -27.60 -2.55
CA THR A 602 25.85 -26.72 -3.63
C THR A 602 25.16 -27.46 -4.79
N ASP A 603 25.10 -28.79 -4.70
CA ASP A 603 24.45 -29.65 -5.68
C ASP A 603 22.92 -29.53 -5.56
N ALA A 604 22.27 -29.13 -6.64
CA ALA A 604 20.81 -29.17 -6.76
C ALA A 604 20.30 -30.61 -6.58
N THR A 605 19.00 -30.77 -6.32
CA THR A 605 18.39 -32.11 -6.22
C THR A 605 18.65 -32.91 -7.51
N ALA A 606 18.84 -34.21 -7.35
CA ALA A 606 19.17 -35.11 -8.43
C ALA A 606 17.97 -35.33 -9.37
N SER A 607 18.26 -35.87 -10.55
CA SER A 607 17.23 -36.36 -11.45
C SER A 607 16.89 -37.81 -11.09
N VAL A 608 15.72 -38.02 -10.50
CA VAL A 608 15.23 -39.34 -10.09
C VAL A 608 13.81 -39.55 -10.63
N SER A 609 13.36 -40.81 -10.68
CA SER A 609 12.05 -41.20 -11.24
C SER A 609 10.98 -41.48 -10.17
N ASN A 610 11.22 -41.03 -8.95
CA ASN A 610 10.33 -41.22 -7.82
C ASN A 610 9.45 -39.97 -7.64
N ALA A 611 8.25 -40.16 -7.10
CA ALA A 611 7.28 -39.09 -6.92
C ALA A 611 7.76 -38.06 -5.89
N THR A 612 7.43 -36.80 -6.14
CA THR A 612 7.56 -35.71 -5.18
C THR A 612 6.22 -35.55 -4.47
N LEU A 613 6.20 -35.74 -3.15
CA LEU A 613 4.97 -35.69 -2.36
C LEU A 613 4.97 -34.52 -1.38
N LEU A 614 3.79 -33.95 -1.14
CA LEU A 614 3.52 -33.03 -0.04
C LEU A 614 2.64 -33.69 1.03
N GLY A 615 2.87 -33.34 2.29
CA GLY A 615 2.05 -33.80 3.42
C GLY A 615 2.36 -35.22 3.94
N THR A 616 3.27 -35.94 3.29
CA THR A 616 3.69 -37.28 3.70
C THR A 616 5.16 -37.54 3.39
N TRP A 617 5.75 -38.49 4.09
CA TRP A 617 7.05 -39.03 3.75
C TRP A 617 6.93 -40.15 2.70
N GLY A 618 7.85 -40.18 1.74
CA GLY A 618 8.14 -41.38 0.96
C GLY A 618 7.04 -41.78 -0.03
N ASP A 619 6.52 -43.01 0.10
CA ASP A 619 5.53 -43.62 -0.79
C ASP A 619 4.07 -43.35 -0.39
N GLY A 620 3.84 -42.42 0.54
CA GLY A 620 2.50 -42.08 1.05
C GLY A 620 2.10 -42.84 2.32
N VAL A 621 3.03 -43.51 2.99
CA VAL A 621 2.76 -44.30 4.21
C VAL A 621 3.51 -43.76 5.43
N GLY A 622 2.78 -43.11 6.34
CA GLY A 622 3.26 -42.60 7.62
C GLY A 622 3.88 -41.20 7.57
N ARG A 623 4.16 -40.63 8.76
CA ARG A 623 4.81 -39.31 8.93
C ARG A 623 4.02 -38.16 8.29
N TYR A 624 2.72 -38.24 8.44
CA TYR A 624 1.74 -37.33 7.86
C TYR A 624 1.80 -35.94 8.47
N PHE A 625 1.50 -34.95 7.65
CA PHE A 625 1.27 -33.57 8.07
C PHE A 625 -0.17 -33.40 8.55
N GLN A 626 -0.34 -32.71 9.68
CA GLN A 626 -1.64 -32.27 10.16
C GLN A 626 -1.64 -30.74 10.19
N GLY A 627 -2.34 -30.13 9.24
CA GLY A 627 -2.25 -28.70 9.03
C GLY A 627 -2.72 -28.27 7.66
N SER A 628 -2.28 -27.09 7.23
CA SER A 628 -2.66 -26.49 5.95
C SER A 628 -1.44 -25.98 5.19
N LEU A 629 -1.46 -26.06 3.86
CA LEU A 629 -0.43 -25.54 2.96
C LEU A 629 -1.01 -24.53 1.96
N GLU A 630 -0.17 -23.58 1.54
CA GLU A 630 -0.48 -22.62 0.48
C GLU A 630 0.79 -22.16 -0.28
N ASP A 631 0.63 -21.65 -1.52
CA ASP A 631 1.69 -21.10 -2.40
C ASP A 631 2.95 -21.98 -2.45
N VAL A 632 2.76 -23.25 -2.78
CA VAL A 632 3.88 -24.19 -2.88
C VAL A 632 4.62 -23.94 -4.19
N ARG A 633 5.91 -23.59 -4.10
CA ARG A 633 6.76 -23.33 -5.27
C ARG A 633 8.06 -24.13 -5.22
N PHE A 634 8.38 -24.73 -6.37
CA PHE A 634 9.65 -25.38 -6.64
C PHE A 634 10.38 -24.59 -7.73
N SER A 635 11.62 -24.19 -7.48
CA SER A 635 12.42 -23.40 -8.42
C SER A 635 13.79 -24.02 -8.69
N SER A 636 14.23 -23.90 -9.94
CA SER A 636 15.56 -24.32 -10.41
C SER A 636 16.67 -23.33 -10.05
N ALA A 637 16.32 -22.14 -9.55
CA ALA A 637 17.24 -21.13 -9.05
C ALA A 637 17.23 -21.08 -7.52
N ALA A 638 18.36 -20.70 -6.93
CA ALA A 638 18.42 -20.28 -5.53
C ALA A 638 17.87 -18.85 -5.45
N LEU A 639 16.69 -18.68 -4.86
CA LEU A 639 15.98 -17.40 -4.89
C LEU A 639 16.45 -16.44 -3.80
N TYR A 640 17.00 -16.96 -2.70
CA TYR A 640 17.33 -16.19 -1.51
C TYR A 640 18.72 -16.53 -0.98
N ALA A 641 19.53 -15.51 -0.74
CA ALA A 641 20.82 -15.61 -0.05
C ALA A 641 20.83 -14.83 1.28
N THR A 642 19.89 -13.89 1.45
CA THR A 642 19.71 -13.01 2.60
C THR A 642 18.25 -12.98 3.03
N ASN A 643 17.96 -12.38 4.18
CA ASN A 643 16.58 -12.19 4.63
C ASN A 643 15.73 -11.51 3.55
N PHE A 644 14.45 -11.86 3.52
CA PHE A 644 13.45 -11.30 2.60
C PHE A 644 12.10 -11.18 3.31
N ILE A 645 11.12 -10.54 2.66
CA ILE A 645 9.74 -10.48 3.13
C ILE A 645 8.90 -11.43 2.27
N PRO A 646 8.29 -12.49 2.85
CA PRO A 646 7.38 -13.35 2.11
C PRO A 646 6.19 -12.57 1.56
N SER A 647 5.81 -12.83 0.30
CA SER A 647 4.65 -12.18 -0.32
C SER A 647 3.35 -12.72 0.27
N CYS A 648 2.41 -11.81 0.53
CA CYS A 648 1.03 -12.13 0.87
C CYS A 648 0.11 -12.34 -0.32
N LEU A 649 0.52 -11.88 -1.50
CA LEU A 649 -0.17 -12.18 -2.74
C LEU A 649 0.21 -13.58 -3.20
N ASP A 650 -0.72 -14.21 -3.93
CA ASP A 650 -0.47 -15.41 -4.71
C ASP A 650 0.89 -15.34 -5.40
N ALA A 651 1.68 -16.39 -5.19
CA ALA A 651 2.95 -16.50 -5.86
C ALA A 651 2.72 -16.50 -7.38
N THR A 652 3.62 -15.83 -8.08
CA THR A 652 3.65 -15.79 -9.54
C THR A 652 4.87 -16.55 -10.05
N ALA A 653 4.71 -17.23 -11.17
CA ALA A 653 5.79 -17.99 -11.76
C ALA A 653 6.82 -17.06 -12.42
N THR A 654 8.08 -17.38 -12.16
CA THR A 654 9.24 -16.78 -12.82
C THR A 654 9.82 -17.76 -13.85
N SER A 655 10.79 -17.32 -14.65
CA SER A 655 11.48 -18.20 -15.60
C SER A 655 12.26 -19.35 -14.97
N SER A 656 12.53 -19.29 -13.65
CA SER A 656 13.18 -20.37 -12.91
C SER A 656 12.21 -21.28 -12.17
N THR A 657 10.91 -20.95 -12.15
CA THR A 657 9.87 -21.76 -11.51
C THR A 657 9.69 -23.06 -12.28
N LEU A 658 9.82 -24.18 -11.58
CA LEU A 658 9.58 -25.53 -12.11
C LEU A 658 8.10 -25.88 -11.97
N GLY A 659 7.51 -25.68 -10.79
CA GLY A 659 6.08 -25.86 -10.55
C GLY A 659 5.59 -24.93 -9.44
N LEU A 660 4.32 -24.53 -9.53
CA LEU A 660 3.69 -23.59 -8.63
C LEU A 660 2.21 -23.95 -8.39
N TRP A 661 1.80 -24.04 -7.13
CA TRP A 661 0.43 -24.35 -6.75
C TRP A 661 -0.06 -23.42 -5.65
N ASN A 662 -0.98 -22.53 -6.02
CA ASN A 662 -1.65 -21.56 -5.13
C ASN A 662 -2.95 -22.14 -4.55
N PHE A 663 -3.35 -23.35 -5.01
CA PHE A 663 -4.54 -24.10 -4.58
C PHE A 663 -5.89 -23.37 -4.69
N ASN A 664 -5.99 -22.33 -5.52
CA ASN A 664 -7.18 -21.50 -5.71
C ASN A 664 -8.38 -22.20 -6.37
N GLU A 665 -8.28 -23.49 -6.72
CA GLU A 665 -9.40 -24.18 -7.33
C GLU A 665 -10.52 -24.44 -6.31
N ALA A 666 -11.76 -24.12 -6.70
CA ALA A 666 -12.92 -24.25 -5.82
C ALA A 666 -13.27 -25.70 -5.43
N THR A 667 -13.05 -26.69 -6.32
CA THR A 667 -13.40 -28.10 -6.07
C THR A 667 -12.50 -29.08 -6.85
N GLY A 668 -12.54 -30.36 -6.49
CA GLY A 668 -11.92 -31.46 -7.25
C GLY A 668 -10.60 -31.96 -6.66
N THR A 669 -10.12 -33.10 -7.19
CA THR A 669 -8.93 -33.81 -6.72
C THR A 669 -7.67 -33.48 -7.53
N ILE A 670 -7.73 -32.47 -8.40
CA ILE A 670 -6.59 -31.98 -9.19
C ILE A 670 -6.34 -30.54 -8.77
N THR A 671 -5.08 -30.17 -8.53
CA THR A 671 -4.64 -28.78 -8.44
C THR A 671 -3.74 -28.48 -9.64
N TYR A 672 -3.98 -27.36 -10.30
CA TYR A 672 -3.32 -27.00 -11.54
C TYR A 672 -2.00 -26.30 -11.26
N ASP A 673 -0.99 -26.65 -12.06
CA ASP A 673 0.30 -25.97 -12.03
C ASP A 673 0.18 -24.57 -12.64
N SER A 674 0.18 -23.57 -11.76
CA SER A 674 0.05 -22.16 -12.09
C SER A 674 1.31 -21.59 -12.76
N SER A 675 2.39 -22.37 -12.84
CA SER A 675 3.57 -21.99 -13.63
C SER A 675 3.40 -22.17 -15.13
N GLY A 676 2.40 -22.96 -15.56
CA GLY A 676 2.19 -23.29 -16.97
C GLY A 676 3.18 -24.32 -17.52
N ASN A 677 3.96 -24.99 -16.67
CA ASN A 677 4.88 -26.07 -17.08
C ASN A 677 4.20 -27.44 -17.17
N GLY A 678 2.94 -27.54 -16.72
CA GLY A 678 2.08 -28.72 -16.90
C GLY A 678 2.29 -29.80 -15.84
N PHE A 679 2.72 -29.41 -14.63
CA PHE A 679 2.85 -30.31 -13.49
C PHE A 679 1.59 -30.32 -12.61
N ASP A 680 0.41 -30.50 -13.20
CA ASP A 680 -0.83 -30.62 -12.43
C ASP A 680 -0.73 -31.77 -11.41
N ALA A 681 -1.11 -31.50 -10.16
CA ALA A 681 -0.92 -32.42 -9.05
C ALA A 681 -2.24 -33.05 -8.59
N ILE A 682 -2.15 -34.24 -7.99
CA ILE A 682 -3.30 -35.02 -7.53
C ILE A 682 -3.41 -34.93 -6.01
N LEU A 683 -4.56 -34.49 -5.53
CA LEU A 683 -4.95 -34.48 -4.12
C LEU A 683 -5.48 -35.86 -3.74
N VAL A 684 -4.92 -36.45 -2.69
CA VAL A 684 -5.34 -37.74 -2.13
C VAL A 684 -5.83 -37.52 -0.70
N SER A 685 -7.11 -37.80 -0.48
CA SER A 685 -7.85 -37.61 0.78
C SER A 685 -7.94 -36.17 1.34
N THR A 686 -7.14 -35.22 0.81
CA THR A 686 -7.10 -33.84 1.30
C THR A 686 -8.39 -33.04 1.04
N LEU A 687 -8.60 -32.00 1.86
CA LEU A 687 -9.72 -31.07 1.74
C LEU A 687 -9.25 -29.69 1.28
N ARG A 688 -10.00 -29.08 0.37
CA ARG A 688 -9.82 -27.68 -0.04
C ARG A 688 -10.64 -26.76 0.86
N SER A 689 -10.06 -25.64 1.22
CA SER A 689 -10.74 -24.55 1.93
C SER A 689 -10.18 -23.21 1.48
N THR A 690 -10.75 -22.13 1.99
CA THR A 690 -10.20 -20.78 1.85
C THR A 690 -9.68 -20.32 3.20
N GLY A 691 -8.56 -19.59 3.24
CA GLY A 691 -8.02 -19.09 4.50
C GLY A 691 -7.19 -17.81 4.37
N ASP A 692 -7.11 -17.07 5.46
CA ASP A 692 -6.22 -15.91 5.59
C ASP A 692 -4.80 -16.43 5.89
N VAL A 693 -3.98 -16.52 4.85
CA VAL A 693 -2.67 -17.20 4.88
C VAL A 693 -1.57 -16.33 5.46
N CYS A 694 -1.74 -15.02 5.39
CA CYS A 694 -0.79 -14.14 6.02
C CYS A 694 -1.06 -14.04 7.52
N PRO A 695 -0.08 -14.36 8.39
CA PRO A 695 -0.16 -13.84 9.74
C PRO A 695 -0.27 -12.32 9.63
N GLU A 696 -1.04 -11.67 10.49
CA GLU A 696 -0.83 -10.25 10.75
C GLU A 696 0.62 -10.12 11.19
N MET A 697 1.51 -9.85 10.24
CA MET A 697 2.82 -9.35 10.54
C MET A 697 2.55 -7.97 11.11
N SER A 698 2.43 -7.91 12.43
CA SER A 698 2.92 -6.77 13.19
C SER A 698 4.44 -6.68 12.95
N GLN A 699 4.85 -6.39 11.71
CA GLN A 699 6.01 -5.56 11.48
C GLN A 699 5.49 -4.18 11.88
N PRO A 700 5.84 -3.65 13.06
CA PRO A 700 5.63 -2.23 13.24
C PRO A 700 6.45 -1.57 12.13
N GLU A 701 5.79 -0.98 11.13
CA GLU A 701 6.34 0.22 10.51
C GLU A 701 6.84 1.07 11.69
N PRO A 702 8.16 1.33 11.81
CA PRO A 702 8.67 1.97 13.01
C PRO A 702 7.98 3.32 13.18
N GLU A 703 7.18 3.48 14.24
CA GLU A 703 6.68 4.78 14.65
C GLU A 703 7.89 5.72 14.85
N GLY A 704 7.92 6.88 14.18
CA GLY A 704 8.98 7.88 14.35
C GLY A 704 10.19 7.73 13.42
N VAL A 705 9.98 7.56 12.11
CA VAL A 705 11.04 7.61 11.08
C VAL A 705 11.45 9.06 10.79
N ALA A 706 12.75 9.34 10.85
CA ALA A 706 13.31 10.58 10.31
C ALA A 706 13.85 10.34 8.90
N VAL A 707 13.35 11.11 7.93
CA VAL A 707 13.83 11.09 6.54
C VAL A 707 14.92 12.15 6.38
N LEU A 708 16.07 11.75 5.83
CA LEU A 708 17.24 12.61 5.62
C LEU A 708 17.57 12.61 4.12
N ASP A 709 17.52 13.77 3.46
CA ASP A 709 17.70 13.92 2.01
C ASP A 709 19.15 13.81 1.51
N GLY A 710 20.10 13.65 2.44
CA GLY A 710 21.52 13.49 2.15
C GLY A 710 22.25 14.77 1.71
N ILE A 711 21.60 15.95 1.75
CA ILE A 711 22.19 17.23 1.34
C ILE A 711 22.62 18.05 2.56
N ASN A 712 21.68 18.33 3.48
CA ASN A 712 21.93 19.18 4.65
C ASN A 712 21.14 18.76 5.89
N ASP A 713 20.44 17.63 5.83
CA ASP A 713 19.67 17.11 6.94
C ASP A 713 20.56 16.42 7.98
N TYR A 714 20.33 16.75 9.25
CA TYR A 714 20.91 16.05 10.39
C TYR A 714 20.03 16.25 11.61
N ILE A 715 20.10 15.31 12.54
CA ILE A 715 19.45 15.42 13.85
C ILE A 715 20.55 15.72 14.87
N ASP A 716 20.50 16.91 15.46
CA ASP A 716 21.38 17.27 16.57
C ASP A 716 20.82 16.72 17.89
N LEU A 717 21.48 15.68 18.41
CA LEU A 717 21.12 15.06 19.69
C LEU A 717 21.71 15.81 20.89
N GLY A 718 22.42 16.92 20.67
CA GLY A 718 23.08 17.72 21.68
C GLY A 718 24.44 17.15 22.12
N THR A 719 25.21 18.01 22.79
CA THR A 719 26.64 17.75 23.08
C THR A 719 26.89 16.62 24.09
N GLU A 720 25.88 16.27 24.90
CA GLU A 720 26.03 15.33 26.00
C GLU A 720 25.61 13.90 25.65
N VAL A 721 24.77 13.68 24.63
CA VAL A 721 24.19 12.36 24.32
C VAL A 721 25.25 11.34 23.94
N GLY A 722 26.32 11.77 23.26
CA GLY A 722 27.42 10.89 22.89
C GLY A 722 28.34 10.50 24.06
N ASN A 723 28.21 11.08 25.25
CA ASN A 723 29.19 10.91 26.34
C ASN A 723 29.11 9.52 26.99
N GLY A 724 30.18 8.72 26.87
CA GLY A 724 30.24 7.39 27.48
C GLY A 724 29.38 6.33 26.79
N VAL A 725 28.99 6.58 25.53
CA VAL A 725 28.25 5.65 24.69
C VAL A 725 29.05 4.36 24.48
N ARG A 726 28.35 3.24 24.62
CA ARG A 726 28.84 1.90 24.33
C ARG A 726 28.06 1.21 23.24
N THR A 727 26.83 1.65 22.97
CA THR A 727 26.00 1.07 21.92
C THR A 727 25.34 2.20 21.16
N ILE A 728 25.46 2.16 19.83
CA ILE A 728 24.64 2.94 18.90
C ILE A 728 23.77 1.93 18.17
N GLU A 729 22.46 2.10 18.23
CA GLU A 729 21.48 1.17 17.68
C GLU A 729 20.38 1.95 16.95
N MET A 730 20.04 1.52 15.73
CA MET A 730 19.00 2.16 14.92
C MET A 730 18.50 1.23 13.81
N TRP A 731 17.29 1.51 13.35
CA TRP A 731 16.81 1.07 12.05
C TRP A 731 17.15 2.13 10.99
N PHE A 732 17.56 1.71 9.80
CA PHE A 732 17.79 2.60 8.66
C PHE A 732 17.26 1.97 7.37
N ARG A 733 16.83 2.82 6.44
CA ARG A 733 16.45 2.46 5.07
C ARG A 733 17.20 3.39 4.12
N LEU A 734 17.77 2.85 3.06
CA LEU A 734 18.47 3.64 2.05
C LEU A 734 17.52 3.90 0.87
N ASP A 735 17.45 5.14 0.38
CA ASP A 735 16.69 5.46 -0.84
C ASP A 735 17.48 5.10 -2.11
N GLU A 736 18.81 5.06 -2.01
CA GLU A 736 19.70 4.60 -3.08
C GLU A 736 20.57 3.43 -2.58
N ALA A 737 20.77 2.43 -3.43
CA ALA A 737 21.61 1.29 -3.10
C ALA A 737 23.06 1.72 -2.87
N VAL A 738 23.70 1.17 -1.84
CA VAL A 738 25.12 1.41 -1.53
C VAL A 738 25.94 0.19 -1.93
N ASP A 739 26.98 0.39 -2.72
CA ASP A 739 27.93 -0.66 -3.08
C ASP A 739 29.39 -0.16 -3.10
N SER A 740 30.31 -0.99 -3.60
CA SER A 740 31.75 -0.65 -3.70
C SER A 740 32.09 0.53 -4.62
N THR A 741 31.12 1.10 -5.33
CA THR A 741 31.26 2.27 -6.22
C THR A 741 30.86 3.59 -5.55
N LEU A 742 30.43 3.55 -4.28
CA LEU A 742 30.03 4.72 -3.51
C LEU A 742 31.11 5.82 -3.56
N SER A 743 30.74 7.02 -4.00
CA SER A 743 31.70 8.09 -4.26
C SER A 743 31.97 9.04 -3.09
N ASP A 744 31.15 8.98 -2.03
CA ASP A 744 31.32 9.79 -0.82
C ASP A 744 30.82 9.04 0.43
N PHE A 745 31.20 9.49 1.63
CA PHE A 745 30.70 8.88 2.86
C PHE A 745 29.20 9.11 3.02
N VAL A 746 28.45 8.04 3.31
CA VAL A 746 27.06 8.13 3.78
C VAL A 746 27.07 7.83 5.27
N THR A 747 26.73 8.82 6.10
CA THR A 747 26.90 8.75 7.56
C THR A 747 25.55 8.58 8.25
N LEU A 748 25.43 7.57 9.10
CA LEU A 748 24.23 7.31 9.91
C LEU A 748 24.30 8.03 11.26
N ALA A 749 25.48 8.02 11.89
CA ALA A 749 25.74 8.75 13.13
C ALA A 749 27.22 9.13 13.23
N SER A 750 27.51 10.32 13.75
CA SER A 750 28.88 10.76 14.00
C SER A 750 28.94 11.75 15.15
N ARG A 751 30.13 11.87 15.75
CA ARG A 751 30.45 12.95 16.67
C ARG A 751 31.88 13.40 16.48
N GLU A 752 32.10 14.70 16.38
CA GLU A 752 33.42 15.29 16.11
C GLU A 752 34.12 15.76 17.40
N ILE A 753 35.44 15.56 17.50
CA ILE A 753 36.23 16.01 18.68
C ILE A 753 36.40 17.55 18.67
N SER A 754 36.45 18.16 17.48
CA SER A 754 36.41 19.61 17.29
C SER A 754 35.88 19.97 15.90
N GLY A 755 35.00 20.97 15.79
CA GLY A 755 34.43 21.43 14.50
C GLY A 755 35.40 22.15 13.55
N GLN A 756 36.70 21.82 13.57
CA GLN A 756 37.75 22.47 12.77
C GLN A 756 38.63 21.49 11.98
N ASP A 757 38.59 20.17 12.22
CA ASP A 757 39.52 19.23 11.59
C ASP A 757 38.94 17.88 11.10
N ASN A 758 37.61 17.69 11.10
CA ASN A 758 36.92 16.46 10.71
C ASN A 758 37.49 15.19 11.41
N THR A 759 38.00 15.36 12.63
CA THR A 759 38.46 14.24 13.45
C THR A 759 37.29 13.73 14.29
N ASN A 760 36.64 12.69 13.75
CA ASN A 760 35.59 11.98 14.46
C ASN A 760 36.09 11.37 15.77
N GLU A 761 35.30 11.59 16.81
CA GLU A 761 35.39 10.82 18.04
C GLU A 761 34.76 9.45 17.87
N PHE A 762 33.64 9.37 17.14
CA PHE A 762 33.12 8.14 16.59
C PHE A 762 32.34 8.42 15.31
N ALA A 763 32.24 7.43 14.44
CA ALA A 763 31.36 7.47 13.28
C ALA A 763 30.83 6.08 12.93
N LEU A 764 29.59 6.05 12.45
CA LEU A 764 28.93 4.92 11.81
C LEU A 764 28.59 5.34 10.38
N SER A 765 29.39 4.90 9.40
CA SER A 765 29.27 5.38 8.02
C SER A 765 29.69 4.35 6.96
N PHE A 766 29.02 4.42 5.81
CA PHE A 766 29.39 3.66 4.62
C PHE A 766 30.66 4.21 3.99
N GLN A 767 31.54 3.31 3.55
CA GLN A 767 32.86 3.65 3.06
C GLN A 767 32.87 3.92 1.54
N PRO A 768 33.42 5.05 1.07
CA PRO A 768 33.55 5.34 -0.35
C PRO A 768 34.70 4.60 -1.03
N ASP A 769 34.72 4.65 -2.37
CA ASP A 769 35.67 3.96 -3.25
C ASP A 769 37.14 4.40 -3.11
N PHE A 770 37.40 5.54 -2.47
CA PHE A 770 38.74 6.08 -2.24
C PHE A 770 39.34 5.70 -0.87
N VAL A 771 38.65 4.89 -0.05
CA VAL A 771 39.18 4.32 1.20
C VAL A 771 39.13 2.79 1.20
N ASP A 772 39.75 2.15 2.20
CA ASP A 772 39.75 0.69 2.33
C ASP A 772 38.35 0.16 2.68
N ASN A 773 37.98 -0.99 2.10
CA ASN A 773 36.68 -1.67 2.24
C ASN A 773 35.45 -0.86 1.73
N PRO A 774 35.44 -0.42 0.46
CA PRO A 774 34.35 0.39 -0.06
C PRO A 774 33.01 -0.37 -0.06
N GLY A 775 31.92 0.35 0.19
CA GLY A 775 30.55 -0.16 0.33
C GLY A 775 30.22 -0.80 1.69
N THR A 776 31.22 -1.04 2.55
CA THR A 776 30.97 -1.58 3.90
C THR A 776 30.48 -0.49 4.85
N LEU A 777 29.63 -0.86 5.81
CA LEU A 777 29.30 -0.02 6.96
C LEU A 777 30.40 -0.16 8.01
N ARG A 778 31.02 0.97 8.39
CA ARG A 778 32.11 1.02 9.36
C ARG A 778 31.63 1.68 10.64
N PHE A 779 31.91 1.06 11.78
CA PHE A 779 31.88 1.74 13.08
C PHE A 779 33.32 2.00 13.54
N ASP A 780 33.67 3.27 13.76
CA ASP A 780 34.97 3.67 14.27
C ASP A 780 34.88 4.56 15.51
N VAL A 781 35.90 4.47 16.36
CA VAL A 781 36.07 5.27 17.58
C VAL A 781 37.49 5.82 17.59
N ASP A 782 37.64 7.09 17.93
CA ASP A 782 38.91 7.83 17.95
C ASP A 782 39.55 7.77 16.56
N GLY A 783 39.03 8.60 15.63
CA GLY A 783 39.40 8.71 14.21
C GLY A 783 40.85 9.13 13.95
N THR A 784 41.73 8.97 14.93
CA THR A 784 43.17 9.13 14.83
C THR A 784 43.85 7.79 14.55
N GLN A 785 44.93 7.82 13.78
CA GLN A 785 45.68 6.60 13.44
C GLN A 785 46.51 6.09 14.64
N PRO A 786 46.51 4.77 14.95
CA PRO A 786 45.79 3.70 14.24
C PRO A 786 44.29 3.66 14.54
N PHE A 787 43.48 3.56 13.49
CA PHE A 787 42.01 3.56 13.62
C PHE A 787 41.50 2.38 14.45
N LYS A 788 40.54 2.63 15.34
CA LYS A 788 39.81 1.58 16.07
C LYS A 788 38.47 1.38 15.36
N SER A 789 38.41 0.41 14.45
CA SER A 789 37.26 0.24 13.57
C SER A 789 36.83 -1.22 13.44
N VAL A 790 35.53 -1.41 13.20
CA VAL A 790 34.92 -2.67 12.76
C VAL A 790 34.06 -2.42 11.54
N TYR A 791 33.88 -3.46 10.73
CA TYR A 791 33.21 -3.39 9.41
C TYR A 791 32.12 -4.44 9.30
N SER A 792 31.09 -4.14 8.50
CA SER A 792 30.12 -5.13 8.05
C SER A 792 30.76 -6.18 7.14
N ASN A 793 30.16 -7.37 7.12
CA ASN A 793 30.51 -8.44 6.18
C ASN A 793 30.06 -8.09 4.76
N SER A 794 28.90 -7.44 4.62
CA SER A 794 28.37 -6.98 3.34
C SER A 794 29.04 -5.66 2.93
N ASN A 795 29.27 -5.50 1.63
CA ASN A 795 29.61 -4.25 0.99
C ASN A 795 28.59 -3.83 -0.09
N THR A 796 27.39 -4.43 -0.05
CA THR A 796 26.26 -4.14 -0.94
C THR A 796 24.96 -4.06 -0.12
N TRP A 797 24.18 -3.01 -0.32
CA TRP A 797 22.97 -2.70 0.44
C TRP A 797 21.89 -2.24 -0.53
N ASN A 798 20.70 -2.80 -0.41
CA ASN A 798 19.59 -2.52 -1.32
C ASN A 798 18.91 -1.21 -0.94
N ALA A 799 18.41 -0.50 -1.95
CA ALA A 799 17.44 0.57 -1.74
C ALA A 799 16.12 -0.01 -1.22
N ASP A 800 15.33 0.84 -0.55
CA ASP A 800 13.97 0.56 -0.09
C ASP A 800 13.84 -0.64 0.87
N GLN A 801 14.96 -1.06 1.47
CA GLN A 801 15.01 -2.15 2.46
C GLN A 801 15.39 -1.60 3.84
N TRP A 802 14.60 -1.95 4.86
CA TRP A 802 14.93 -1.68 6.25
C TRP A 802 16.04 -2.63 6.73
N TYR A 803 17.02 -2.04 7.42
CA TYR A 803 18.10 -2.73 8.11
C TYR A 803 18.14 -2.26 9.57
N HIS A 804 18.45 -3.17 10.48
CA HIS A 804 18.75 -2.84 11.86
C HIS A 804 20.26 -2.93 12.10
N VAL A 805 20.87 -1.89 12.68
CA VAL A 805 22.30 -1.90 13.05
C VAL A 805 22.46 -1.68 14.54
N ALA A 806 23.34 -2.47 15.16
CA ALA A 806 23.85 -2.20 16.50
C ALA A 806 25.39 -2.22 16.48
N ALA A 807 26.00 -1.07 16.75
CA ALA A 807 27.44 -0.87 16.92
C ALA A 807 27.78 -0.86 18.42
N VAL A 808 28.54 -1.84 18.89
CA VAL A 808 28.71 -2.14 20.32
C VAL A 808 30.19 -2.09 20.73
N ILE A 809 30.48 -1.50 21.90
CA ILE A 809 31.76 -1.51 22.60
C ILE A 809 31.60 -2.31 23.90
N ASP A 810 31.81 -3.62 23.82
CA ASP A 810 31.69 -4.51 24.97
C ASP A 810 32.88 -4.31 25.93
N PRO A 811 32.66 -4.24 27.27
CA PRO A 811 33.72 -4.07 28.25
C PRO A 811 34.78 -5.19 28.28
N THR A 812 34.51 -6.34 27.66
CA THR A 812 35.34 -7.54 27.66
C THR A 812 35.73 -8.05 26.28
N GLU A 813 34.81 -8.01 25.31
CA GLU A 813 35.03 -8.51 23.94
C GLU A 813 35.54 -7.43 22.98
N GLY A 814 35.40 -6.16 23.34
CA GLY A 814 35.77 -5.02 22.50
C GLY A 814 34.66 -4.57 21.55
N MET A 815 35.03 -3.92 20.45
CA MET A 815 34.10 -3.40 19.46
C MET A 815 33.56 -4.50 18.54
N MET A 816 32.27 -4.43 18.25
CA MET A 816 31.52 -5.34 17.39
C MET A 816 30.43 -4.58 16.62
N LEU A 817 30.02 -5.14 15.49
CA LEU A 817 28.88 -4.65 14.71
C LEU A 817 27.87 -5.79 14.56
N PHE A 818 26.59 -5.46 14.61
CA PHE A 818 25.48 -6.37 14.32
C PHE A 818 24.60 -5.75 13.24
N ILE A 819 24.20 -6.54 12.26
CA ILE A 819 23.26 -6.14 11.20
C ILE A 819 22.11 -7.14 11.21
N ASP A 820 20.88 -6.68 11.35
CA ASP A 820 19.66 -7.47 11.50
C ASP A 820 19.79 -8.54 12.61
N GLY A 821 20.45 -8.15 13.71
CA GLY A 821 20.75 -9.03 14.84
C GLY A 821 21.93 -9.99 14.63
N ILE A 822 22.54 -10.02 13.44
CA ILE A 822 23.66 -10.92 13.10
C ILE A 822 25.00 -10.24 13.38
N LYS A 823 25.83 -10.86 14.24
CA LYS A 823 27.19 -10.39 14.56
C LYS A 823 28.10 -10.46 13.33
N GLN A 824 28.73 -9.34 13.00
CA GLN A 824 29.68 -9.23 11.89
C GLN A 824 31.05 -9.82 12.28
N ALA A 825 31.83 -10.28 11.29
CA ALA A 825 33.08 -10.99 11.53
C ALA A 825 34.22 -10.07 12.02
N SER A 826 34.14 -8.77 11.71
CA SER A 826 35.13 -7.79 12.12
C SER A 826 34.98 -7.43 13.61
N THR A 827 36.07 -7.49 14.36
CA THR A 827 36.12 -7.13 15.79
C THR A 827 37.37 -6.31 16.09
N HIS A 828 37.31 -5.42 17.08
CA HIS A 828 38.48 -4.65 17.52
C HIS A 828 38.61 -4.68 19.06
N PRO A 829 39.80 -4.86 19.66
CA PRO A 829 39.95 -5.08 21.11
C PRO A 829 39.70 -3.84 22.00
N ASN A 830 39.14 -2.75 21.47
CA ASN A 830 38.89 -1.53 22.25
C ASN A 830 37.68 -1.74 23.16
N THR A 831 37.89 -1.64 24.47
CA THR A 831 36.85 -1.79 25.51
C THR A 831 36.43 -0.46 26.14
N GLU A 832 37.11 0.63 25.77
CA GLU A 832 36.85 1.98 26.29
C GLU A 832 35.64 2.58 25.58
N ALA A 833 34.68 3.09 26.37
CA ALA A 833 33.53 3.83 25.85
C ALA A 833 33.97 5.14 25.18
N THR A 834 33.06 5.78 24.45
CA THR A 834 33.31 7.13 23.89
C THR A 834 33.66 8.12 25.01
N ALA A 835 34.46 9.13 24.69
CA ALA A 835 34.95 10.13 25.64
C ALA A 835 33.82 11.04 26.15
N SER A 836 34.06 11.67 27.31
CA SER A 836 33.22 12.76 27.80
C SER A 836 33.80 14.10 27.33
N VAL A 837 33.10 14.75 26.40
CA VAL A 837 33.53 16.01 25.78
C VAL A 837 32.46 17.09 26.01
N SER A 838 32.88 18.27 26.48
CA SER A 838 31.96 19.36 26.86
C SER A 838 31.70 20.38 25.75
N ASN A 839 32.39 20.27 24.60
CA ASN A 839 32.35 21.21 23.48
C ASN A 839 32.28 20.47 22.11
N ALA A 840 31.73 19.26 22.08
CA ALA A 840 31.57 18.52 20.83
C ALA A 840 30.36 19.04 20.04
N THR A 841 30.43 18.95 18.72
CA THR A 841 29.34 19.23 17.77
C THR A 841 29.07 17.99 16.95
#